data_AF-A0A1V1T8B4-F1
#
_entry.id   AF-A0A1V1T8B4-F1
#
_cell.length_a   1.000
_cell.length_b   1.000
_cell.length_c   1.000
_cell.angle_alpha   90.00
_cell.angle_beta   90.00
_cell.angle_gamma   90.00
#
_symmetry.space_group_name_H-M   'P 1'
#
loop_
_entity.id
_entity.type
_entity.pdbx_description
1 polymer ?
#
loop_
_entity_poly.entity_id
_entity_poly.type
_entity_poly.pdbx_seq_one_letter_code
_entity_poly.pdbx_strand_id
1 'polypeptide(L)'
;MQNNKSLGMASIFPPKAHAPSTLNPIPSSSPAFGTPAHTLKPFSIAPPSKATILPILLPPATLRPLAFRTFTKKHSLTLASTALQELATFIGRHCGSGWREEGLAEKVLEEVARGWKNRNGGVIVDGSSQELKDILKTLEGNMSGGRIGTAPELNRQNSFALDVAQESELSSTRLGLRPASHVTREDTQTSFGMSSLGMQEDELDDEGLSHPRNWLKVVNAFEQPRMFYNISKKHFERDSSKPSLMPPSSHKTSLFRNRYNVIHQRLLRNELFQSSAVAITKGPPSLKRSSSSGLTAQQTHKITPIANLLGRHGTHHMLLGMLSVLPTGNLAINDLTGTISLDLSHAVAIPEDSAWFTPGMIILVDGVYEEEEESIGKGLGASNGIGGVIGGRFQAFFIGQPPCEKRKATLGVSGLDGGQDHTIGGGFGWIDFLGVGSERAVGPKMRKLERRLLRQTQPDPDVPSRGRIIIIGELNLDQPRALQALRKILTTYAMEPEGSSPMTFILTGNFTQHAIMAGGGASGGSVEYKEYFDSLASVLTDFPTLLQSSTFVFLPGDNDGWASSFSSGSAVPLPRKAVPDMFTSRIRRAFATANTEASSRSGVAGEAIWTSNPARLSVFGPSHEIVLFRDDMSARLRRTAVRLKTSASSNPNAEAQENNPSLLQSNSNNTQNPNDDDIEMASALDQTDNVDVDPSAVNNKSKPKLPDIPHDIQTARRLVKTILDQGYLCPFRQAIRPVHWDYAGALHLYPLPTVLVLVDPTAPPFALTYEGCHVMNPGPVLVAGRRGVGRWIEYELGGTGRIRECMF
;
A
#
# COMPACT_ATOMS: atom_id res chain seq x y z
N MET A 1 -37.73 12.98 63.04
CA MET A 1 -37.02 11.90 63.77
C MET A 1 -37.21 10.63 62.95
N GLN A 2 -36.18 10.15 62.25
CA GLN A 2 -35.11 9.31 62.78
C GLN A 2 -35.61 7.92 63.23
N ASN A 3 -35.35 6.91 62.41
CA ASN A 3 -34.47 5.82 62.83
C ASN A 3 -33.81 5.18 61.59
N ASN A 4 -32.55 4.77 61.73
CA ASN A 4 -31.74 4.27 60.63
C ASN A 4 -30.96 3.04 61.10
N LYS A 5 -31.12 1.90 60.42
CA LYS A 5 -30.30 0.69 60.62
C LYS A 5 -30.14 -0.04 59.30
N SER A 6 -28.90 -0.39 59.00
CA SER A 6 -28.46 -1.04 57.76
C SER A 6 -28.28 -2.54 57.95
N LEU A 7 -28.38 -3.31 56.85
CA LEU A 7 -27.47 -4.41 56.45
C LEU A 7 -28.03 -5.14 55.21
N GLY A 8 -27.13 -5.64 54.34
CA GLY A 8 -27.49 -6.46 53.17
C GLY A 8 -26.80 -6.03 51.88
N MET A 9 -25.76 -6.76 51.46
CA MET A 9 -25.10 -6.57 50.16
C MET A 9 -25.89 -7.24 49.03
N ALA A 10 -25.96 -6.61 47.86
CA ALA A 10 -26.49 -7.22 46.63
C ALA A 10 -25.34 -7.60 45.69
N SER A 11 -25.31 -8.85 45.21
CA SER A 11 -24.27 -9.33 44.29
C SER A 11 -24.53 -8.89 42.85
N ILE A 12 -23.44 -8.60 42.14
CA ILE A 12 -23.42 -8.54 40.68
C ILE A 12 -23.46 -9.98 40.11
N PHE A 13 -23.83 -10.11 38.83
CA PHE A 13 -23.96 -11.33 37.99
C PHE A 13 -25.27 -12.14 38.11
N PRO A 14 -26.06 -12.24 37.02
CA PRO A 14 -27.20 -13.17 36.93
C PRO A 14 -26.77 -14.61 36.55
N PRO A 15 -27.58 -15.64 36.84
CA PRO A 15 -27.22 -17.05 36.65
C PRO A 15 -27.42 -17.59 35.22
N LYS A 16 -26.88 -18.80 34.99
CA LYS A 16 -26.89 -19.52 33.71
C LYS A 16 -28.25 -20.19 33.40
N ALA A 17 -28.51 -20.44 32.12
CA ALA A 17 -29.53 -21.38 31.63
C ALA A 17 -28.88 -22.53 30.82
N HIS A 18 -29.56 -23.68 30.74
CA HIS A 18 -29.03 -24.92 30.13
C HIS A 18 -29.38 -25.09 28.64
N ALA A 19 -28.62 -25.94 27.96
CA ALA A 19 -28.86 -26.37 26.57
C ALA A 19 -29.71 -27.66 26.51
N PRO A 20 -30.24 -28.01 25.31
CA PRO A 20 -30.50 -29.41 24.98
C PRO A 20 -29.94 -29.87 23.60
N SER A 21 -29.45 -31.11 23.61
CA SER A 21 -29.47 -32.14 22.54
C SER A 21 -29.14 -31.82 21.07
N THR A 22 -28.19 -32.59 20.53
CA THR A 22 -27.93 -32.83 19.10
C THR A 22 -29.01 -33.65 18.39
N LEU A 23 -29.32 -33.32 17.13
CA LEU A 23 -29.68 -34.30 16.07
C LEU A 23 -29.71 -33.64 14.67
N ASN A 24 -28.96 -34.20 13.71
CA ASN A 24 -29.11 -33.89 12.28
C ASN A 24 -30.09 -34.88 11.64
N PRO A 25 -31.02 -34.41 10.80
CA PRO A 25 -31.23 -35.10 9.51
C PRO A 25 -31.40 -34.14 8.32
N ILE A 26 -31.24 -34.69 7.11
CA ILE A 26 -31.33 -33.99 5.82
C ILE A 26 -32.79 -34.00 5.31
N PRO A 27 -33.30 -32.87 4.78
CA PRO A 27 -34.00 -32.88 3.49
C PRO A 27 -33.47 -31.75 2.59
N SER A 28 -33.29 -31.87 1.26
CA SER A 28 -34.04 -32.55 0.18
C SER A 28 -35.38 -31.89 -0.19
N SER A 29 -35.47 -31.46 -1.45
CA SER A 29 -36.69 -31.33 -2.29
C SER A 29 -37.89 -30.50 -1.78
N SER A 30 -38.13 -29.40 -2.49
CA SER A 30 -39.29 -28.48 -2.53
C SER A 30 -40.67 -29.15 -2.85
N PRO A 31 -41.80 -28.41 -2.94
CA PRO A 31 -42.29 -27.26 -2.15
C PRO A 31 -43.81 -27.31 -1.80
N ALA A 32 -44.26 -26.64 -0.73
CA ALA A 32 -45.68 -26.28 -0.57
C ALA A 32 -45.92 -25.05 0.34
N PHE A 33 -46.91 -24.23 -0.05
CA PHE A 33 -47.60 -23.14 0.68
C PHE A 33 -47.11 -22.71 2.08
N GLY A 34 -46.56 -21.49 2.15
CA GLY A 34 -46.43 -20.71 3.38
C GLY A 34 -46.11 -19.25 3.05
N THR A 35 -47.01 -18.32 3.39
CA THR A 35 -46.86 -16.88 3.10
C THR A 35 -45.98 -16.18 4.15
N PRO A 36 -44.90 -15.47 3.76
CA PRO A 36 -44.05 -14.75 4.71
C PRO A 36 -44.73 -13.46 5.18
N ALA A 37 -44.93 -13.33 6.50
CA ALA A 37 -45.73 -12.27 7.13
C ALA A 37 -45.05 -10.87 7.22
N HIS A 38 -44.10 -10.55 6.33
CA HIS A 38 -43.47 -9.22 6.27
C HIS A 38 -43.25 -8.74 4.85
N THR A 39 -43.69 -7.51 4.57
CA THR A 39 -43.44 -6.82 3.31
C THR A 39 -41.96 -6.44 3.18
N LEU A 40 -41.29 -6.94 2.15
CA LEU A 40 -39.97 -6.45 1.76
C LEU A 40 -40.11 -5.00 1.30
N LYS A 41 -39.33 -4.10 1.89
CA LYS A 41 -39.23 -2.71 1.42
C LYS A 41 -38.70 -2.72 -0.02
N PRO A 42 -39.24 -1.89 -0.93
CA PRO A 42 -38.79 -1.88 -2.32
C PRO A 42 -37.30 -1.56 -2.41
N PHE A 43 -36.57 -2.34 -3.20
CA PHE A 43 -35.16 -2.11 -3.45
C PHE A 43 -34.96 -0.73 -4.09
N SER A 44 -34.13 0.12 -3.49
CA SER A 44 -33.61 1.29 -4.18
C SER A 44 -32.71 0.80 -5.31
N ILE A 45 -33.22 0.86 -6.54
CA ILE A 45 -32.47 0.51 -7.74
C ILE A 45 -31.33 1.54 -7.87
N ALA A 46 -30.08 1.07 -7.76
CA ALA A 46 -28.92 1.90 -8.01
C ALA A 46 -28.98 2.45 -9.46
N PRO A 47 -28.54 3.69 -9.71
CA PRO A 47 -28.58 4.27 -11.06
C PRO A 47 -27.83 3.35 -12.04
N PRO A 48 -28.40 3.08 -13.24
CA PRO A 48 -27.86 2.07 -14.13
C PRO A 48 -26.44 2.42 -14.55
N SER A 49 -25.49 1.58 -14.14
CA SER A 49 -24.11 1.64 -14.63
C SER A 49 -24.12 1.56 -16.16
N LYS A 50 -23.55 2.54 -16.85
CA LYS A 50 -23.47 2.59 -18.32
C LYS A 50 -22.98 1.24 -18.85
N ALA A 51 -23.87 0.48 -19.49
CA ALA A 51 -23.53 -0.86 -19.97
C ALA A 51 -22.48 -0.75 -21.08
N THR A 52 -21.27 -1.22 -20.79
CA THR A 52 -20.13 -1.19 -21.72
C THR A 52 -20.33 -2.27 -22.77
N ILE A 53 -20.91 -1.88 -23.91
CA ILE A 53 -21.07 -2.76 -25.06
C ILE A 53 -19.72 -3.01 -25.73
N LEU A 54 -19.46 -4.27 -26.10
CA LEU A 54 -18.33 -4.64 -26.92
C LEU A 54 -18.66 -4.33 -28.40
N PRO A 55 -17.88 -3.46 -29.07
CA PRO A 55 -18.13 -3.10 -30.47
C PRO A 55 -17.82 -4.28 -31.39
N ILE A 56 -18.67 -4.51 -32.39
CA ILE A 56 -18.50 -5.55 -33.42
C ILE A 56 -18.26 -4.93 -34.80
N LEU A 57 -17.43 -5.58 -35.61
CA LEU A 57 -17.32 -5.27 -37.05
C LEU A 57 -18.48 -5.97 -37.79
N LEU A 58 -19.58 -5.24 -37.98
CA LEU A 58 -20.79 -5.76 -38.62
C LEU A 58 -20.69 -5.66 -40.16
N PRO A 59 -20.71 -6.78 -40.92
CA PRO A 59 -20.64 -6.71 -42.38
C PRO A 59 -21.93 -6.12 -42.97
N PRO A 60 -21.89 -5.09 -43.86
CA PRO A 60 -23.10 -4.42 -44.36
C PRO A 60 -24.15 -5.34 -45.02
N ALA A 61 -23.72 -6.47 -45.59
CA ALA A 61 -24.61 -7.49 -46.13
C ALA A 61 -25.55 -8.12 -45.08
N THR A 62 -25.14 -8.20 -43.81
CA THR A 62 -25.94 -8.78 -42.72
C THR A 62 -27.01 -7.82 -42.19
N LEU A 63 -26.73 -6.51 -42.19
CA LEU A 63 -27.69 -5.47 -41.82
C LEU A 63 -28.73 -5.23 -42.94
N ARG A 64 -28.36 -5.46 -44.20
CA ARG A 64 -29.16 -5.15 -45.41
C ARG A 64 -30.64 -5.57 -45.32
N PRO A 65 -31.03 -6.78 -44.87
CA PRO A 65 -32.45 -7.16 -44.83
C PRO A 65 -33.28 -6.35 -43.82
N LEU A 66 -32.67 -5.96 -42.69
CA LEU A 66 -33.33 -5.13 -41.67
C LEU A 66 -33.40 -3.67 -42.09
N ALA A 67 -32.29 -3.11 -42.59
CA ALA A 67 -32.23 -1.74 -43.09
C ALA A 67 -33.17 -1.50 -44.28
N PHE A 68 -33.33 -2.46 -45.20
CA PHE A 68 -34.35 -2.35 -46.25
C PHE A 68 -35.78 -2.49 -45.67
N ARG A 69 -36.01 -3.36 -44.66
CA ARG A 69 -37.32 -3.44 -44.00
C ARG A 69 -37.74 -2.12 -43.33
N THR A 70 -36.82 -1.42 -42.66
CA THR A 70 -37.14 -0.13 -42.03
C THR A 70 -37.20 0.99 -43.07
N PHE A 71 -36.14 1.26 -43.82
CA PHE A 71 -36.10 2.40 -44.73
C PHE A 71 -37.10 2.26 -45.89
N THR A 72 -37.11 1.14 -46.63
CA THR A 72 -37.98 1.04 -47.82
C THR A 72 -39.42 0.66 -47.48
N LYS A 73 -39.68 -0.25 -46.52
CA LYS A 73 -41.04 -0.71 -46.22
C LYS A 73 -41.78 0.08 -45.12
N LYS A 74 -41.12 0.54 -44.05
CA LYS A 74 -41.77 1.40 -43.04
C LYS A 74 -41.75 2.89 -43.44
N HIS A 75 -40.64 3.38 -44.01
CA HIS A 75 -40.45 4.81 -44.26
C HIS A 75 -40.48 5.23 -45.73
N SER A 76 -40.57 4.32 -46.71
CA SER A 76 -40.58 4.65 -48.14
C SER A 76 -39.35 5.45 -48.63
N LEU A 77 -38.20 5.27 -47.97
CA LEU A 77 -36.90 5.84 -48.33
C LEU A 77 -36.05 4.79 -49.06
N THR A 78 -35.26 5.21 -50.03
CA THR A 78 -34.28 4.36 -50.72
C THR A 78 -32.89 4.54 -50.10
N LEU A 79 -32.12 3.45 -49.98
CA LEU A 79 -30.86 3.43 -49.24
C LEU A 79 -29.68 3.11 -50.16
N ALA A 80 -28.70 4.00 -50.24
CA ALA A 80 -27.46 3.77 -50.97
C ALA A 80 -26.54 2.76 -50.24
N SER A 81 -25.64 2.09 -50.98
CA SER A 81 -24.71 1.11 -50.38
C SER A 81 -23.69 1.76 -49.44
N THR A 82 -23.38 3.03 -49.66
CA THR A 82 -22.61 3.94 -48.80
C THR A 82 -23.32 4.18 -47.45
N ALA A 83 -24.60 4.57 -47.47
CA ALA A 83 -25.40 4.76 -46.27
C ALA A 83 -25.55 3.44 -45.48
N LEU A 84 -25.74 2.32 -46.17
CA LEU A 84 -25.76 0.99 -45.54
C LEU A 84 -24.45 0.64 -44.82
N GLN A 85 -23.30 1.10 -45.34
CA GLN A 85 -21.99 0.86 -44.74
C GLN A 85 -21.80 1.70 -43.45
N GLU A 86 -22.16 2.99 -43.47
CA GLU A 86 -22.08 3.85 -42.27
C GLU A 86 -23.08 3.44 -41.18
N LEU A 87 -24.28 2.98 -41.56
CA LEU A 87 -25.23 2.41 -40.59
C LEU A 87 -24.70 1.12 -39.96
N ALA A 88 -23.96 0.30 -40.71
CA ALA A 88 -23.35 -0.93 -40.20
C ALA A 88 -22.15 -0.66 -39.26
N THR A 89 -21.30 0.33 -39.57
CA THR A 89 -20.20 0.74 -38.67
C THR A 89 -20.74 1.36 -37.38
N PHE A 90 -21.76 2.21 -37.46
CA PHE A 90 -22.42 2.84 -36.32
C PHE A 90 -23.11 1.80 -35.41
N ILE A 91 -23.98 0.95 -35.97
CA ILE A 91 -24.70 -0.07 -35.19
C ILE A 91 -23.72 -1.11 -34.61
N GLY A 92 -22.68 -1.48 -35.36
CA GLY A 92 -21.61 -2.34 -34.87
C GLY A 92 -20.87 -1.75 -33.65
N ARG A 93 -20.57 -0.45 -33.66
CA ARG A 93 -19.94 0.26 -32.53
C ARG A 93 -20.85 0.40 -31.31
N HIS A 94 -22.09 0.84 -31.50
CA HIS A 94 -22.95 1.27 -30.38
C HIS A 94 -23.94 0.21 -29.87
N CYS A 95 -24.34 -0.77 -30.70
CA CYS A 95 -25.25 -1.86 -30.29
C CYS A 95 -24.54 -3.20 -30.03
N GLY A 96 -23.33 -3.40 -30.55
CA GLY A 96 -22.53 -4.62 -30.35
C GLY A 96 -23.30 -5.89 -30.70
N SER A 97 -23.14 -6.95 -29.90
CA SER A 97 -23.86 -8.23 -30.08
C SER A 97 -25.39 -8.10 -29.99
N GLY A 98 -25.92 -7.19 -29.16
CA GLY A 98 -27.35 -6.99 -28.95
C GLY A 98 -28.13 -6.45 -30.16
N TRP A 99 -27.44 -6.07 -31.24
CA TRP A 99 -28.04 -5.49 -32.46
C TRP A 99 -29.19 -6.35 -33.04
N ARG A 100 -29.07 -7.68 -32.98
CA ARG A 100 -30.03 -8.64 -33.57
C ARG A 100 -30.96 -9.29 -32.54
N GLU A 101 -30.44 -9.66 -31.37
CA GLU A 101 -31.18 -10.47 -30.37
C GLU A 101 -32.12 -9.60 -29.51
N GLU A 102 -31.68 -8.41 -29.09
CA GLU A 102 -32.53 -7.43 -28.38
C GLU A 102 -33.31 -6.50 -29.34
N GLY A 103 -33.19 -6.70 -30.66
CA GLY A 103 -33.85 -5.88 -31.69
C GLY A 103 -33.38 -4.42 -31.75
N LEU A 104 -32.27 -4.07 -31.08
CA LEU A 104 -31.81 -2.70 -30.91
C LEU A 104 -31.54 -1.98 -32.25
N ALA A 105 -31.00 -2.71 -33.24
CA ALA A 105 -30.74 -2.16 -34.56
C ALA A 105 -32.00 -1.64 -35.24
N GLU A 106 -33.17 -2.28 -35.06
CA GLU A 106 -34.40 -1.80 -35.69
C GLU A 106 -34.85 -0.46 -35.10
N LYS A 107 -34.72 -0.27 -33.78
CA LYS A 107 -35.05 1.01 -33.11
C LYS A 107 -34.12 2.13 -33.58
N VAL A 108 -32.82 1.87 -33.69
CA VAL A 108 -31.84 2.84 -34.23
C VAL A 108 -32.11 3.17 -35.69
N LEU A 109 -32.39 2.17 -36.53
CA LEU A 109 -32.72 2.40 -37.94
C LEU A 109 -34.05 3.16 -38.12
N GLU A 110 -35.04 2.95 -37.23
CA GLU A 110 -36.31 3.67 -37.29
C GLU A 110 -36.17 5.13 -36.87
N GLU A 111 -35.41 5.45 -35.81
CA GLU A 111 -35.15 6.86 -35.43
C GLU A 111 -34.26 7.59 -36.44
N VAL A 112 -33.30 6.94 -37.09
CA VAL A 112 -32.56 7.57 -38.20
C VAL A 112 -33.50 7.85 -39.39
N ALA A 113 -34.38 6.91 -39.76
CA ALA A 113 -35.34 7.11 -40.84
C ALA A 113 -36.41 8.19 -40.52
N ARG A 114 -36.77 8.33 -39.24
CA ARG A 114 -37.65 9.39 -38.72
C ARG A 114 -36.95 10.74 -38.71
N GLY A 115 -35.73 10.81 -38.19
CA GLY A 115 -34.88 12.02 -38.19
C GLY A 115 -34.57 12.54 -39.59
N TRP A 116 -34.35 11.65 -40.56
CA TRP A 116 -34.16 12.00 -41.97
C TRP A 116 -35.41 12.67 -42.57
N LYS A 117 -36.60 12.09 -42.36
CA LYS A 117 -37.87 12.71 -42.79
C LYS A 117 -38.12 14.07 -42.12
N ASN A 118 -37.87 14.17 -40.82
CA ASN A 118 -38.11 15.41 -40.06
C ASN A 118 -37.20 16.58 -40.47
N ARG A 119 -36.09 16.30 -41.18
CA ARG A 119 -35.20 17.33 -41.77
C ARG A 119 -35.50 17.61 -43.25
N ASN A 120 -36.59 17.07 -43.81
CA ASN A 120 -36.92 17.09 -45.24
C ASN A 120 -35.83 16.48 -46.15
N GLY A 121 -35.06 15.52 -45.64
CA GLY A 121 -34.04 14.80 -46.41
C GLY A 121 -34.66 14.06 -47.61
N GLY A 122 -33.91 14.00 -48.71
CA GLY A 122 -34.38 13.46 -50.00
C GLY A 122 -34.79 11.98 -49.96
N VAL A 123 -35.51 11.53 -50.99
CA VAL A 123 -35.99 10.13 -51.12
C VAL A 123 -34.85 9.09 -51.16
N ILE A 124 -33.63 9.53 -51.51
CA ILE A 124 -32.40 8.73 -51.51
C ILE A 124 -31.54 9.14 -50.31
N VAL A 125 -31.27 8.19 -49.42
CA VAL A 125 -30.34 8.33 -48.29
C VAL A 125 -28.94 7.90 -48.74
N ASP A 126 -28.00 8.84 -48.78
CA ASP A 126 -26.60 8.59 -49.13
C ASP A 126 -25.63 8.89 -47.96
N GLY A 127 -24.61 8.05 -47.82
CA GLY A 127 -23.57 8.14 -46.78
C GLY A 127 -22.60 9.30 -46.97
N SER A 128 -22.54 9.92 -48.17
CA SER A 128 -21.76 11.14 -48.36
C SER A 128 -22.38 12.34 -47.61
N SER A 129 -23.71 12.36 -47.46
CA SER A 129 -24.47 13.51 -46.98
C SER A 129 -24.08 13.99 -45.57
N GLN A 130 -24.04 15.32 -45.41
CA GLN A 130 -23.81 15.98 -44.12
C GLN A 130 -24.95 15.66 -43.14
N GLU A 131 -26.19 15.69 -43.63
CA GLU A 131 -27.42 15.45 -42.86
C GLU A 131 -27.41 14.10 -42.12
N LEU A 132 -27.00 13.01 -42.79
CA LEU A 132 -26.95 11.69 -42.16
C LEU A 132 -25.92 11.67 -41.04
N LYS A 133 -24.73 12.25 -41.26
CA LYS A 133 -23.65 12.32 -40.27
C LYS A 133 -24.06 13.13 -39.05
N ASP A 134 -24.78 14.24 -39.24
CA ASP A 134 -25.25 15.07 -38.13
C ASP A 134 -26.45 14.43 -37.39
N ILE A 135 -27.29 13.64 -38.05
CA ILE A 135 -28.28 12.77 -37.38
C ILE A 135 -27.55 11.73 -36.52
N LEU A 136 -26.54 11.04 -37.07
CA LEU A 136 -25.79 10.00 -36.34
C LEU A 136 -25.05 10.56 -35.11
N LYS A 137 -24.40 11.74 -35.21
CA LYS A 137 -23.81 12.46 -34.06
C LYS A 137 -24.87 12.80 -33.00
N THR A 138 -26.04 13.28 -33.42
CA THR A 138 -27.15 13.60 -32.50
C THR A 138 -27.62 12.35 -31.75
N LEU A 139 -27.66 11.20 -32.44
CA LEU A 139 -28.13 9.93 -31.91
C LEU A 139 -27.05 9.25 -31.02
N GLU A 140 -25.76 9.41 -31.34
CA GLU A 140 -24.63 9.01 -30.49
C GLU A 140 -24.69 9.65 -29.09
N GLY A 141 -24.93 10.97 -29.02
CA GLY A 141 -25.09 11.67 -27.74
C GLY A 141 -26.29 11.19 -26.90
N ASN A 142 -27.29 10.56 -27.53
CA ASN A 142 -28.50 10.05 -26.89
C ASN A 142 -28.48 8.53 -26.62
N MET A 143 -27.40 7.80 -26.98
CA MET A 143 -27.32 6.36 -26.74
C MET A 143 -26.63 6.02 -25.42
N SER A 144 -27.21 5.06 -24.68
CA SER A 144 -26.56 4.44 -23.54
C SER A 144 -26.86 2.94 -23.51
N GLY A 145 -25.83 2.10 -23.41
CA GLY A 145 -26.00 0.63 -23.42
C GLY A 145 -26.75 0.10 -24.65
N GLY A 146 -26.50 0.66 -25.84
CA GLY A 146 -27.14 0.25 -27.10
C GLY A 146 -28.62 0.60 -27.22
N ARG A 147 -29.18 1.27 -26.21
CA ARG A 147 -30.56 1.75 -26.20
C ARG A 147 -30.55 3.27 -26.39
N ILE A 148 -31.44 3.75 -27.24
CA ILE A 148 -31.70 5.18 -27.40
C ILE A 148 -32.40 5.65 -26.12
N GLY A 149 -31.83 6.62 -25.43
CA GLY A 149 -32.52 7.31 -24.35
C GLY A 149 -33.69 8.11 -24.94
N THR A 150 -34.92 7.77 -24.55
CA THR A 150 -36.08 8.62 -24.81
C THR A 150 -35.87 9.96 -24.12
N ALA A 151 -35.68 11.04 -24.89
CA ALA A 151 -35.69 12.38 -24.35
C ALA A 151 -37.04 12.62 -23.62
N PRO A 152 -37.06 13.36 -22.49
CA PRO A 152 -38.30 13.63 -21.79
C PRO A 152 -39.16 14.61 -22.60
N GLU A 153 -40.18 14.10 -23.29
CA GLU A 153 -41.18 14.94 -23.94
C GLU A 153 -41.91 15.77 -22.87
N LEU A 154 -41.76 17.09 -22.94
CA LEU A 154 -42.36 18.07 -22.03
C LEU A 154 -43.85 18.26 -22.34
N ASN A 155 -44.66 17.21 -22.23
CA ASN A 155 -46.10 17.30 -22.37
C ASN A 155 -46.78 17.46 -21.01
N ARG A 156 -47.76 18.36 -20.93
CA ARG A 156 -48.46 18.73 -19.69
C ARG A 156 -49.74 17.90 -19.52
N GLN A 157 -50.10 17.72 -18.24
CA GLN A 157 -51.41 17.30 -17.69
C GLN A 157 -51.64 15.79 -17.41
N ASN A 158 -52.46 15.60 -16.37
CA ASN A 158 -53.22 14.42 -15.97
C ASN A 158 -52.47 13.20 -15.42
N SER A 159 -52.34 13.21 -14.10
CA SER A 159 -52.35 12.01 -13.25
C SER A 159 -53.67 11.23 -13.39
N PHE A 160 -53.68 9.99 -12.87
CA PHE A 160 -54.79 9.01 -12.85
C PHE A 160 -55.08 8.28 -14.17
N ALA A 161 -54.29 7.23 -14.42
CA ALA A 161 -54.74 6.00 -15.07
C ALA A 161 -54.03 4.81 -14.39
N LEU A 162 -54.63 3.62 -14.43
CA LEU A 162 -54.10 2.39 -13.84
C LEU A 162 -54.03 1.28 -14.91
N ASP A 163 -53.14 0.31 -14.69
CA ASP A 163 -53.22 -1.09 -15.12
C ASP A 163 -52.67 -1.55 -16.50
N VAL A 164 -52.42 -2.87 -16.55
CA VAL A 164 -52.18 -3.82 -17.66
C VAL A 164 -50.96 -3.61 -18.58
N ALA A 165 -49.83 -4.23 -18.21
CA ALA A 165 -48.91 -4.93 -19.15
C ALA A 165 -47.76 -5.70 -18.43
N GLN A 166 -48.04 -6.78 -17.69
CA GLN A 166 -46.97 -7.59 -17.05
C GLN A 166 -47.23 -9.11 -16.99
N GLU A 167 -47.40 -9.76 -18.16
CA GLU A 167 -47.36 -11.22 -18.29
C GLU A 167 -46.60 -11.64 -19.57
N SER A 168 -45.38 -12.19 -19.43
CA SER A 168 -44.70 -12.93 -20.52
C SER A 168 -43.46 -13.73 -20.06
N GLU A 169 -42.63 -13.19 -19.15
CA GLU A 169 -41.28 -13.73 -18.87
C GLU A 169 -41.18 -14.68 -17.66
N LEU A 170 -42.07 -15.68 -17.59
CA LEU A 170 -41.92 -16.83 -16.67
C LEU A 170 -42.18 -18.17 -17.39
N SER A 171 -41.29 -18.54 -18.32
CA SER A 171 -41.29 -19.88 -18.91
C SER A 171 -39.92 -20.34 -19.40
N SER A 172 -39.64 -21.64 -19.18
CA SER A 172 -38.49 -22.41 -19.66
C SER A 172 -37.13 -22.23 -18.95
N THR A 173 -37.04 -22.75 -17.71
CA THR A 173 -35.78 -23.29 -17.17
C THR A 173 -35.96 -24.74 -16.72
N ARG A 174 -35.84 -25.71 -17.64
CA ARG A 174 -35.74 -27.13 -17.23
C ARG A 174 -35.06 -28.04 -18.25
N LEU A 175 -34.44 -29.09 -17.69
CA LEU A 175 -33.74 -30.21 -18.32
C LEU A 175 -32.36 -29.87 -18.90
N GLY A 176 -31.35 -30.65 -18.49
CA GLY A 176 -29.96 -30.46 -18.90
C GLY A 176 -29.26 -31.81 -19.10
N LEU A 177 -28.22 -31.78 -19.94
CA LEU A 177 -27.32 -32.90 -20.23
C LEU A 177 -25.87 -32.39 -20.29
N ARG A 178 -24.95 -33.32 -20.04
CA ARG A 178 -23.48 -33.26 -20.24
C ARG A 178 -23.10 -34.60 -20.93
N PRO A 179 -21.88 -34.83 -21.47
CA PRO A 179 -20.64 -34.04 -21.33
C PRO A 179 -19.85 -33.80 -22.65
N ALA A 180 -18.68 -33.14 -22.54
CA ALA A 180 -17.47 -33.29 -23.40
C ALA A 180 -17.58 -32.97 -24.93
N SER A 181 -16.53 -32.55 -25.66
CA SER A 181 -15.17 -32.10 -25.30
C SER A 181 -14.52 -31.40 -26.51
N HIS A 182 -13.79 -30.29 -26.30
CA HIS A 182 -12.45 -30.09 -26.87
C HIS A 182 -11.71 -28.94 -26.16
N VAL A 183 -10.38 -28.92 -26.24
CA VAL A 183 -9.55 -27.78 -25.81
C VAL A 183 -8.96 -27.10 -27.04
N THR A 184 -9.19 -25.80 -27.19
CA THR A 184 -8.46 -24.92 -28.12
C THR A 184 -8.17 -23.57 -27.46
N ARG A 185 -7.12 -23.58 -26.63
CA ARG A 185 -6.21 -22.47 -26.28
C ARG A 185 -6.32 -21.23 -27.20
N GLU A 186 -7.01 -20.17 -26.78
CA GLU A 186 -6.81 -18.81 -27.34
C GLU A 186 -7.29 -17.61 -26.47
N ASP A 187 -7.32 -17.74 -25.14
CA ASP A 187 -7.73 -16.67 -24.22
C ASP A 187 -6.55 -15.80 -23.72
N THR A 188 -6.04 -14.89 -24.58
CA THR A 188 -5.05 -13.86 -24.16
C THR A 188 -5.16 -12.52 -24.92
N GLN A 189 -6.36 -12.04 -25.27
CA GLN A 189 -6.46 -10.76 -26.02
C GLN A 189 -7.69 -9.83 -25.77
N THR A 190 -8.53 -10.10 -24.76
CA THR A 190 -9.81 -9.39 -24.55
C THR A 190 -9.91 -8.68 -23.18
N SER A 191 -9.09 -7.65 -22.96
CA SER A 191 -9.29 -6.70 -21.84
C SER A 191 -8.86 -5.26 -22.16
N PHE A 192 -9.18 -4.78 -23.37
CA PHE A 192 -9.12 -3.36 -23.69
C PHE A 192 -10.32 -2.62 -23.05
N GLY A 193 -10.11 -2.15 -21.81
CA GLY A 193 -11.11 -1.41 -21.02
C GLY A 193 -10.79 0.08 -20.84
N MET A 194 -10.15 0.73 -21.82
CA MET A 194 -9.86 2.16 -21.81
C MET A 194 -10.70 2.92 -22.85
N SER A 195 -11.94 3.24 -22.48
CA SER A 195 -12.87 4.01 -23.33
C SER A 195 -13.32 5.30 -22.67
N SER A 196 -12.34 6.17 -22.35
CA SER A 196 -12.55 7.61 -22.13
C SER A 196 -11.43 8.47 -22.73
N LEU A 197 -10.61 7.88 -23.62
CA LEU A 197 -9.51 8.56 -24.30
C LEU A 197 -9.43 8.02 -25.74
N GLY A 198 -10.41 8.41 -26.54
CA GLY A 198 -10.68 7.85 -27.87
C GLY A 198 -11.42 8.83 -28.80
N MET A 199 -11.18 10.13 -28.63
CA MET A 199 -11.57 11.17 -29.58
C MET A 199 -10.33 11.93 -30.02
N GLN A 200 -10.13 11.98 -31.33
CA GLN A 200 -9.21 12.77 -32.16
C GLN A 200 -7.73 12.94 -31.76
N GLU A 201 -6.87 12.75 -32.77
CA GLU A 201 -5.47 13.23 -32.80
C GLU A 201 -5.40 14.69 -33.27
N ASP A 202 -6.32 15.53 -32.78
CA ASP A 202 -6.22 16.99 -32.91
C ASP A 202 -5.38 17.55 -31.75
N GLU A 203 -4.82 18.74 -31.94
CA GLU A 203 -3.92 19.40 -30.98
C GLU A 203 -4.70 19.92 -29.75
N LEU A 204 -4.86 19.06 -28.74
CA LEU A 204 -5.53 19.38 -27.47
C LEU A 204 -4.74 20.42 -26.65
N ASP A 205 -5.07 21.68 -26.85
CA ASP A 205 -4.79 22.89 -26.03
C ASP A 205 -3.62 22.78 -25.04
N ASP A 206 -2.44 23.28 -25.45
CA ASP A 206 -1.16 23.11 -24.74
C ASP A 206 -1.16 23.71 -23.31
N GLU A 207 -2.07 24.65 -23.00
CA GLU A 207 -2.28 25.17 -21.64
C GLU A 207 -2.83 24.10 -20.67
N GLY A 208 -3.79 23.27 -21.11
CA GLY A 208 -4.47 22.28 -20.27
C GLY A 208 -3.57 21.11 -19.83
N LEU A 209 -2.48 20.88 -20.57
CA LEU A 209 -1.49 19.83 -20.32
C LEU A 209 -0.36 20.27 -19.39
N SER A 210 -0.25 21.58 -19.10
CA SER A 210 0.93 22.19 -18.45
C SER A 210 1.09 21.92 -16.95
N HIS A 211 0.03 21.53 -16.24
CA HIS A 211 0.05 21.41 -14.77
C HIS A 211 0.27 19.96 -14.30
N PRO A 212 1.29 19.67 -13.45
CA PRO A 212 1.51 18.32 -12.91
C PRO A 212 0.37 17.84 -11.99
N ARG A 213 -0.39 18.78 -11.41
CA ARG A 213 -1.61 18.53 -10.61
C ARG A 213 -2.62 17.65 -11.35
N ASN A 214 -2.78 17.85 -12.67
CA ASN A 214 -3.75 17.15 -13.50
C ASN A 214 -3.44 15.64 -13.61
N TRP A 215 -2.24 15.23 -13.19
CA TRP A 215 -1.73 13.85 -13.23
C TRP A 215 -1.42 13.28 -11.84
N LEU A 216 -1.83 13.98 -10.77
CA LEU A 216 -1.83 13.49 -9.38
C LEU A 216 -3.12 12.70 -9.13
N LYS A 217 -3.00 11.40 -8.86
CA LYS A 217 -4.11 10.55 -8.40
C LYS A 217 -3.80 10.01 -7.00
N VAL A 218 -4.71 10.24 -6.06
CA VAL A 218 -4.67 9.64 -4.73
C VAL A 218 -5.39 8.29 -4.77
N VAL A 219 -4.80 7.26 -4.16
CA VAL A 219 -5.32 5.89 -4.17
C VAL A 219 -5.45 5.38 -2.73
N ASN A 220 -6.68 5.18 -2.27
CA ASN A 220 -6.93 4.65 -0.93
C ASN A 220 -6.62 3.15 -0.86
N ALA A 221 -6.19 2.67 0.31
CA ALA A 221 -5.87 1.27 0.56
C ALA A 221 -7.05 0.30 0.39
N PHE A 222 -8.29 0.81 0.44
CA PHE A 222 -9.51 0.02 0.20
C PHE A 222 -9.89 -0.10 -1.28
N GLU A 223 -9.28 0.70 -2.15
CA GLU A 223 -9.52 0.75 -3.60
C GLU A 223 -8.45 -0.01 -4.41
N GLN A 224 -7.33 -0.35 -3.78
CA GLN A 224 -6.20 -1.02 -4.45
C GLN A 224 -6.57 -2.46 -4.87
N PRO A 225 -6.17 -2.90 -6.08
CA PRO A 225 -6.51 -4.23 -6.58
C PRO A 225 -5.81 -5.31 -5.75
N ARG A 226 -6.56 -6.34 -5.30
CA ARG A 226 -5.98 -7.45 -4.54
C ARG A 226 -5.19 -8.38 -5.45
N MET A 227 -3.87 -8.25 -5.42
CA MET A 227 -2.93 -9.10 -6.15
C MET A 227 -2.43 -10.26 -5.27
N PHE A 228 -2.41 -11.48 -5.80
CA PHE A 228 -1.75 -12.63 -5.19
C PHE A 228 -0.69 -13.22 -6.12
N TYR A 229 0.43 -13.71 -5.58
CA TYR A 229 1.46 -14.36 -6.38
C TYR A 229 1.19 -15.86 -6.53
N ASN A 230 1.02 -16.32 -7.76
CA ASN A 230 0.85 -17.72 -8.09
C ASN A 230 2.20 -18.38 -8.43
N ILE A 231 2.63 -19.32 -7.58
CA ILE A 231 3.93 -19.99 -7.68
C ILE A 231 4.07 -20.78 -8.99
N SER A 232 3.02 -21.46 -9.45
CA SER A 232 3.10 -22.35 -10.63
C SER A 232 3.19 -21.56 -11.94
N LYS A 233 2.40 -20.48 -12.05
CA LYS A 233 2.45 -19.54 -13.18
C LYS A 233 3.61 -18.54 -13.10
N LYS A 234 4.28 -18.45 -11.94
CA LYS A 234 5.30 -17.44 -11.59
C LYS A 234 4.87 -15.99 -11.86
N HIS A 235 3.58 -15.70 -11.68
CA HIS A 235 2.95 -14.43 -12.05
C HIS A 235 1.98 -13.96 -10.96
N PHE A 236 1.73 -12.65 -10.92
CA PHE A 236 0.66 -12.09 -10.07
C PHE A 236 -0.69 -12.19 -10.77
N GLU A 237 -1.70 -12.61 -10.03
CA GLU A 237 -3.09 -12.70 -10.50
C GLU A 237 -3.97 -11.79 -9.64
N ARG A 238 -5.05 -11.24 -10.24
CA ARG A 238 -6.05 -10.45 -9.53
C ARG A 238 -7.05 -11.40 -8.88
N ASP A 239 -7.31 -11.19 -7.61
CA ASP A 239 -8.39 -11.87 -6.89
C ASP A 239 -9.75 -11.30 -7.35
N SER A 240 -10.67 -12.18 -7.75
CA SER A 240 -12.01 -11.80 -8.22
C SER A 240 -13.03 -11.69 -7.08
N SER A 241 -12.69 -12.13 -5.87
CA SER A 241 -13.59 -12.03 -4.72
C SER A 241 -13.62 -10.62 -4.14
N LYS A 242 -14.82 -10.11 -3.85
CA LYS A 242 -15.01 -8.78 -3.25
C LYS A 242 -14.41 -8.77 -1.83
N PRO A 243 -13.58 -7.78 -1.48
CA PRO A 243 -12.92 -7.76 -0.17
C PRO A 243 -13.93 -7.51 0.96
N SER A 244 -13.76 -8.22 2.07
CA SER A 244 -14.58 -8.09 3.28
C SER A 244 -13.78 -7.56 4.47
N LEU A 245 -14.42 -6.81 5.37
CA LEU A 245 -13.86 -6.47 6.67
C LEU A 245 -13.79 -7.69 7.61
N MET A 246 -14.71 -8.64 7.42
CA MET A 246 -14.81 -9.91 8.16
C MET A 246 -14.69 -11.08 7.15
N PRO A 247 -13.49 -11.39 6.65
CA PRO A 247 -13.26 -12.49 5.71
C PRO A 247 -13.12 -13.86 6.41
N PRO A 248 -13.26 -14.98 5.67
CA PRO A 248 -13.07 -16.32 6.22
C PRO A 248 -11.63 -16.57 6.69
N SER A 249 -11.46 -17.51 7.61
CA SER A 249 -10.17 -17.88 8.21
C SER A 249 -9.11 -18.33 7.19
N SER A 250 -9.51 -18.83 6.03
CA SER A 250 -8.64 -19.15 4.90
C SER A 250 -7.89 -17.93 4.35
N HIS A 251 -8.47 -16.73 4.39
CA HIS A 251 -7.80 -15.52 3.92
C HIS A 251 -6.63 -15.13 4.84
N LYS A 252 -6.74 -15.44 6.14
CA LYS A 252 -5.63 -15.26 7.11
C LYS A 252 -4.42 -16.12 6.74
N THR A 253 -4.61 -17.39 6.37
CA THR A 253 -3.49 -18.27 5.97
C THR A 253 -2.95 -17.91 4.59
N SER A 254 -3.83 -17.55 3.65
CA SER A 254 -3.44 -17.01 2.33
C SER A 254 -2.58 -15.75 2.43
N LEU A 255 -2.84 -14.84 3.37
CA LEU A 255 -2.02 -13.64 3.60
C LEU A 255 -0.56 -13.99 3.93
N PHE A 256 -0.33 -14.82 4.96
CA PHE A 256 1.04 -15.21 5.33
C PHE A 256 1.72 -16.00 4.21
N ARG A 257 0.99 -16.88 3.52
CA ARG A 257 1.50 -17.61 2.36
C ARG A 257 1.88 -16.68 1.20
N ASN A 258 1.07 -15.68 0.88
CA ASN A 258 1.36 -14.70 -0.16
C ASN A 258 2.61 -13.88 0.19
N ARG A 259 2.73 -13.40 1.45
CA ARG A 259 3.92 -12.65 1.90
C ARG A 259 5.20 -13.49 1.85
N TYR A 260 5.15 -14.76 2.24
CA TYR A 260 6.27 -15.69 2.03
C TYR A 260 6.59 -15.83 0.54
N ASN A 261 5.58 -16.14 -0.29
CA ASN A 261 5.75 -16.41 -1.71
C ASN A 261 6.40 -15.24 -2.47
N VAL A 262 6.01 -14.00 -2.18
CA VAL A 262 6.57 -12.79 -2.81
C VAL A 262 8.06 -12.64 -2.46
N ILE A 263 8.43 -12.81 -1.19
CA ILE A 263 9.84 -12.73 -0.76
C ILE A 263 10.66 -13.88 -1.33
N HIS A 264 10.13 -15.11 -1.36
CA HIS A 264 10.77 -16.27 -1.97
C HIS A 264 10.99 -16.07 -3.49
N GLN A 265 10.00 -15.53 -4.22
CA GLN A 265 10.16 -15.14 -5.62
C GLN A 265 11.21 -14.03 -5.80
N ARG A 266 11.29 -13.07 -4.87
CA ARG A 266 12.27 -11.98 -4.91
C ARG A 266 13.69 -12.51 -4.75
N LEU A 267 13.88 -13.45 -3.82
CA LEU A 267 15.16 -14.13 -3.59
C LEU A 267 15.59 -14.97 -4.80
N LEU A 268 14.69 -15.78 -5.38
CA LEU A 268 14.99 -16.59 -6.58
C LEU A 268 15.31 -15.78 -7.85
N ARG A 269 15.14 -14.45 -7.83
CA ARG A 269 15.63 -13.54 -8.88
C ARG A 269 17.01 -12.97 -8.62
N ASN A 270 17.44 -12.90 -7.36
CA ASN A 270 18.76 -12.38 -7.02
C ASN A 270 19.84 -13.37 -7.50
N GLU A 271 20.86 -12.86 -8.19
CA GLU A 271 21.98 -13.62 -8.78
C GLU A 271 22.64 -14.56 -7.77
N LEU A 272 22.76 -14.15 -6.50
CA LEU A 272 23.31 -14.94 -5.40
C LEU A 272 22.58 -16.28 -5.15
N PHE A 273 21.31 -16.39 -5.59
CA PHE A 273 20.47 -17.58 -5.49
C PHE A 273 20.18 -18.23 -6.86
N GLN A 274 20.64 -17.63 -7.96
CA GLN A 274 20.51 -18.21 -9.30
C GLN A 274 21.66 -19.22 -9.53
N SER A 275 21.39 -20.51 -9.30
CA SER A 275 22.31 -21.58 -9.68
C SER A 275 22.50 -21.62 -11.19
N SER A 276 23.61 -21.08 -11.71
CA SER A 276 23.89 -21.05 -13.14
C SER A 276 23.91 -22.46 -13.74
N ALA A 277 22.98 -22.72 -14.67
CA ALA A 277 22.85 -24.04 -15.31
C ALA A 277 24.13 -24.47 -16.06
N VAL A 278 24.95 -23.51 -16.51
CA VAL A 278 26.23 -23.75 -17.18
C VAL A 278 27.31 -24.29 -16.23
N ALA A 279 27.22 -24.00 -14.93
CA ALA A 279 28.14 -24.55 -13.93
C ALA A 279 27.85 -26.03 -13.62
N ILE A 280 26.60 -26.47 -13.78
CA ILE A 280 26.16 -27.84 -13.46
C ILE A 280 26.57 -28.85 -14.56
N THR A 281 26.73 -28.41 -15.80
CA THR A 281 26.99 -29.29 -16.95
C THR A 281 28.46 -29.61 -17.23
N LYS A 282 29.41 -29.11 -16.43
CA LYS A 282 30.86 -29.34 -16.61
C LYS A 282 31.55 -30.09 -15.45
N GLY A 283 31.10 -31.32 -15.24
CA GLY A 283 31.94 -32.40 -14.68
C GLY A 283 31.57 -32.92 -13.29
N PRO A 284 32.05 -34.13 -12.93
CA PRO A 284 31.84 -34.74 -11.61
C PRO A 284 32.67 -34.04 -10.50
N PRO A 285 32.35 -34.28 -9.21
CA PRO A 285 33.03 -33.65 -8.08
C PRO A 285 34.46 -34.18 -7.88
N SER A 286 35.41 -33.67 -8.67
CA SER A 286 36.84 -33.95 -8.50
C SER A 286 37.42 -33.17 -7.33
N LEU A 287 38.14 -33.87 -6.45
CA LEU A 287 38.79 -33.33 -5.25
C LEU A 287 39.82 -32.26 -5.60
N LYS A 288 39.47 -30.97 -5.46
CA LYS A 288 40.42 -29.86 -5.62
C LYS A 288 41.26 -29.68 -4.36
N ARG A 289 42.56 -30.03 -4.47
CA ARG A 289 43.59 -29.72 -3.48
C ARG A 289 43.73 -28.21 -3.27
N SER A 290 44.13 -27.82 -2.06
CA SER A 290 44.41 -26.44 -1.68
C SER A 290 45.66 -25.91 -2.38
N SER A 291 45.50 -25.00 -3.35
CA SER A 291 46.58 -24.15 -3.87
C SER A 291 46.02 -22.82 -4.36
N SER A 292 46.56 -21.74 -3.83
CA SER A 292 46.03 -20.37 -3.89
C SER A 292 45.99 -19.71 -5.28
N SER A 293 44.82 -19.24 -5.68
CA SER A 293 44.65 -18.05 -6.53
C SER A 293 43.26 -17.44 -6.28
N GLY A 294 43.23 -16.34 -5.53
CA GLY A 294 42.01 -15.83 -4.87
C GLY A 294 41.13 -14.92 -5.74
N LEU A 295 40.37 -15.50 -6.68
CA LEU A 295 39.22 -14.83 -7.30
C LEU A 295 37.95 -15.66 -7.06
N THR A 296 36.86 -14.99 -6.71
CA THR A 296 35.70 -15.61 -6.05
C THR A 296 34.94 -16.57 -6.95
N ALA A 297 35.03 -17.88 -6.67
CA ALA A 297 34.00 -18.82 -7.06
C ALA A 297 32.71 -18.47 -6.29
N GLN A 298 31.74 -17.84 -6.97
CA GLN A 298 30.45 -17.49 -6.38
C GLN A 298 29.71 -18.77 -5.95
N GLN A 299 29.69 -19.05 -4.65
CA GLN A 299 28.89 -20.13 -4.08
C GLN A 299 27.42 -19.68 -4.10
N THR A 300 26.65 -20.20 -5.06
CA THR A 300 25.21 -19.87 -5.18
C THR A 300 24.46 -20.48 -4.00
N HIS A 301 23.86 -19.64 -3.15
CA HIS A 301 23.20 -20.09 -1.93
C HIS A 301 21.91 -20.84 -2.26
N LYS A 302 21.78 -22.06 -1.74
CA LYS A 302 20.61 -22.92 -1.96
C LYS A 302 19.70 -22.91 -0.73
N ILE A 303 18.53 -22.29 -0.86
CA ILE A 303 17.47 -22.32 0.16
C ILE A 303 17.00 -23.77 0.32
N THR A 304 16.97 -24.25 1.56
CA THR A 304 16.46 -25.57 1.95
C THR A 304 15.14 -25.40 2.71
N PRO A 305 14.04 -26.08 2.34
CA PRO A 305 12.80 -26.04 3.11
C PRO A 305 12.95 -26.85 4.40
N ILE A 306 12.24 -26.47 5.46
CA ILE A 306 12.43 -27.03 6.81
C ILE A 306 12.20 -28.55 6.85
N ALA A 307 11.24 -29.09 6.09
CA ALA A 307 11.03 -30.55 5.99
C ALA A 307 12.22 -31.34 5.42
N ASN A 308 13.18 -30.71 4.74
CA ASN A 308 14.38 -31.35 4.20
C ASN A 308 15.57 -31.38 5.19
N LEU A 309 15.38 -30.93 6.43
CA LEU A 309 16.37 -31.00 7.53
C LEU A 309 16.35 -32.35 8.25
N LEU A 310 15.20 -33.02 8.29
CA LEU A 310 15.02 -34.28 9.02
C LEU A 310 15.98 -35.36 8.47
N GLY A 311 16.75 -35.99 9.35
CA GLY A 311 17.79 -36.95 8.97
C GLY A 311 19.05 -36.33 8.34
N ARG A 312 19.29 -35.02 8.54
CA ARG A 312 20.50 -34.30 8.10
C ARG A 312 21.15 -33.50 9.24
N HIS A 313 21.49 -34.20 10.31
CA HIS A 313 22.23 -33.62 11.42
C HIS A 313 23.63 -33.15 10.99
N GLY A 314 24.11 -32.04 11.57
CA GLY A 314 25.49 -31.57 11.38
C GLY A 314 25.82 -30.88 10.05
N THR A 315 24.90 -30.84 9.07
CA THR A 315 25.15 -30.18 7.77
C THR A 315 24.65 -28.73 7.73
N HIS A 316 25.47 -27.84 7.15
CA HIS A 316 25.13 -26.42 6.96
C HIS A 316 23.99 -26.24 5.95
N HIS A 317 22.94 -25.50 6.34
CA HIS A 317 21.73 -25.30 5.56
C HIS A 317 21.21 -23.87 5.69
N MET A 318 21.01 -23.18 4.55
CA MET A 318 20.35 -21.87 4.54
C MET A 318 18.82 -22.03 4.49
N LEU A 319 18.14 -21.44 5.48
CA LEU A 319 16.69 -21.44 5.63
C LEU A 319 16.09 -20.07 5.27
N LEU A 320 14.91 -20.10 4.67
CA LEU A 320 14.01 -18.96 4.54
C LEU A 320 12.75 -19.25 5.36
N GLY A 321 12.37 -18.34 6.25
CA GLY A 321 11.16 -18.52 7.04
C GLY A 321 10.76 -17.30 7.87
N MET A 322 9.55 -17.34 8.42
CA MET A 322 9.04 -16.33 9.32
C MET A 322 9.50 -16.62 10.75
N LEU A 323 10.13 -15.63 11.40
CA LEU A 323 10.50 -15.70 12.82
C LEU A 323 9.24 -15.71 13.69
N SER A 324 9.10 -16.70 14.56
CA SER A 324 8.00 -16.82 15.52
C SER A 324 8.51 -17.01 16.95
N VAL A 325 7.58 -17.11 17.89
CA VAL A 325 7.83 -17.42 19.31
C VAL A 325 6.87 -18.54 19.69
N LEU A 326 7.39 -19.62 20.25
CA LEU A 326 6.60 -20.75 20.74
C LEU A 326 5.83 -20.40 22.02
N PRO A 327 4.81 -21.19 22.41
CA PRO A 327 4.18 -21.09 23.71
C PRO A 327 5.14 -21.23 24.90
N THR A 328 6.30 -21.88 24.69
CA THR A 328 7.39 -22.01 25.68
C THR A 328 8.26 -20.75 25.83
N GLY A 329 8.04 -19.71 25.01
CA GLY A 329 8.87 -18.50 24.96
C GLY A 329 10.08 -18.59 24.03
N ASN A 330 10.49 -19.78 23.62
CA ASN A 330 11.62 -19.99 22.70
C ASN A 330 11.33 -19.44 21.30
N LEU A 331 12.38 -19.03 20.59
CA LEU A 331 12.29 -18.61 19.19
C LEU A 331 12.18 -19.83 18.26
N ALA A 332 11.54 -19.63 17.12
CA ALA A 332 11.45 -20.61 16.04
C ALA A 332 11.39 -19.95 14.67
N ILE A 333 11.68 -20.73 13.63
CA ILE A 333 11.50 -20.34 12.24
C ILE A 333 10.43 -21.21 11.57
N ASN A 334 9.51 -20.55 10.87
CA ASN A 334 8.33 -21.16 10.28
C ASN A 334 8.37 -21.01 8.75
N ASP A 335 8.31 -22.13 8.05
CA ASP A 335 8.25 -22.22 6.59
C ASP A 335 6.85 -22.68 6.14
N LEU A 336 6.61 -22.75 4.83
CA LEU A 336 5.44 -23.42 4.26
C LEU A 336 5.40 -24.93 4.57
N THR A 337 6.55 -25.55 4.87
CA THR A 337 6.65 -27.01 5.11
C THR A 337 6.60 -27.44 6.58
N GLY A 338 6.95 -26.56 7.53
CA GLY A 338 7.06 -26.94 8.94
C GLY A 338 7.56 -25.79 9.83
N THR A 339 7.80 -26.10 11.11
CA THR A 339 8.38 -25.19 12.10
C THR A 339 9.52 -25.91 12.84
N ILE A 340 10.60 -25.19 13.16
CA ILE A 340 11.72 -25.74 13.95
C ILE A 340 12.18 -24.72 14.99
N SER A 341 12.64 -25.21 16.15
CA SER A 341 13.20 -24.34 17.19
C SER A 341 14.51 -23.68 16.71
N LEU A 342 14.73 -22.42 17.10
CA LEU A 342 15.81 -21.58 16.59
C LEU A 342 16.64 -21.05 17.75
N ASP A 343 17.91 -21.46 17.81
CA ASP A 343 18.90 -20.85 18.70
C ASP A 343 19.72 -19.78 17.97
N LEU A 344 19.85 -18.63 18.61
CA LEU A 344 20.59 -17.46 18.15
C LEU A 344 21.77 -17.12 19.07
N SER A 345 22.12 -17.99 20.02
CA SER A 345 23.19 -17.81 21.02
C SER A 345 24.57 -17.50 20.43
N HIS A 346 24.81 -17.93 19.19
CA HIS A 346 26.02 -17.73 18.37
C HIS A 346 25.77 -16.91 17.09
N ALA A 347 24.57 -16.37 16.88
CA ALA A 347 24.16 -15.78 15.60
C ALA A 347 24.65 -14.34 15.41
N VAL A 348 25.38 -14.09 14.31
CA VAL A 348 25.84 -12.76 13.89
C VAL A 348 24.91 -12.19 12.81
N ALA A 349 24.57 -10.90 12.92
CA ALA A 349 23.80 -10.19 11.91
C ALA A 349 24.67 -9.81 10.70
N ILE A 350 24.25 -10.17 9.48
CA ILE A 350 24.91 -9.74 8.24
C ILE A 350 24.05 -8.68 7.52
N PRO A 351 24.61 -7.50 7.17
CA PRO A 351 25.77 -6.83 7.76
C PRO A 351 25.54 -6.39 9.21
N GLU A 352 26.64 -6.21 9.96
CA GLU A 352 26.67 -5.90 11.39
C GLU A 352 25.76 -4.72 11.78
N ASP A 353 24.95 -4.94 12.83
CA ASP A 353 23.93 -4.05 13.42
C ASP A 353 22.94 -3.36 12.46
N SER A 354 22.96 -3.67 11.16
CA SER A 354 22.32 -2.88 10.10
C SER A 354 20.79 -3.01 10.01
N ALA A 355 20.17 -3.92 10.78
CA ALA A 355 18.74 -4.17 10.78
C ALA A 355 18.21 -4.50 12.18
N TRP A 356 16.89 -4.40 12.38
CA TRP A 356 16.20 -5.02 13.53
C TRP A 356 15.56 -6.34 13.10
N PHE A 357 15.46 -7.30 14.02
CA PHE A 357 14.80 -8.59 13.80
C PHE A 357 13.67 -8.76 14.81
N THR A 358 12.42 -8.82 14.36
CA THR A 358 11.23 -8.95 15.23
C THR A 358 10.38 -10.16 14.84
N PRO A 359 9.76 -10.89 15.78
CA PRO A 359 8.80 -11.93 15.44
C PRO A 359 7.69 -11.42 14.51
N GLY A 360 7.43 -12.14 13.42
CA GLY A 360 6.62 -11.72 12.29
C GLY A 360 7.41 -11.20 11.08
N MET A 361 8.73 -11.04 11.18
CA MET A 361 9.62 -10.85 10.02
C MET A 361 9.89 -12.16 9.30
N ILE A 362 10.14 -12.07 7.98
CA ILE A 362 10.71 -13.18 7.21
C ILE A 362 12.20 -12.93 7.08
N ILE A 363 13.00 -13.93 7.46
CA ILE A 363 14.45 -13.85 7.60
C ILE A 363 15.13 -14.96 6.81
N LEU A 364 16.38 -14.69 6.42
CA LEU A 364 17.34 -15.72 6.03
C LEU A 364 18.16 -16.09 7.26
N VAL A 365 18.35 -17.39 7.46
CA VAL A 365 19.22 -17.91 8.53
C VAL A 365 20.13 -18.97 7.92
N ASP A 366 21.43 -18.90 8.23
CA ASP A 366 22.39 -19.95 7.91
C ASP A 366 22.95 -20.53 9.21
N GLY A 367 23.11 -21.85 9.23
CA GLY A 367 23.26 -22.62 10.46
C GLY A 367 23.27 -24.12 10.24
N VAL A 368 23.28 -24.87 11.33
CA VAL A 368 23.30 -26.34 11.34
C VAL A 368 22.07 -26.87 12.08
N TYR A 369 21.51 -27.96 11.56
CA TYR A 369 20.50 -28.75 12.26
C TYR A 369 21.18 -29.69 13.27
N GLU A 370 20.78 -29.58 14.53
CA GLU A 370 21.22 -30.43 15.63
C GLU A 370 19.99 -31.22 16.12
N GLU A 371 20.07 -32.55 16.01
CA GLU A 371 18.98 -33.43 16.46
C GLU A 371 19.14 -33.69 17.96
N GLU A 372 18.16 -33.25 18.74
CA GLU A 372 18.21 -33.26 20.21
C GLU A 372 17.65 -34.60 20.70
N GLU A 373 18.52 -35.49 21.21
CA GLU A 373 18.18 -36.84 21.68
C GLU A 373 17.37 -36.87 23.00
N GLU A 374 16.43 -35.95 23.19
CA GLU A 374 15.47 -36.03 24.29
C GLU A 374 14.42 -37.13 24.05
N SER A 375 14.77 -38.32 24.54
CA SER A 375 13.89 -39.44 24.88
C SER A 375 13.26 -40.23 23.73
N ILE A 376 13.75 -41.47 23.61
CA ILE A 376 13.07 -42.63 23.01
C ILE A 376 11.59 -42.64 23.42
N GLY A 377 10.68 -42.42 22.47
CA GLY A 377 9.23 -42.51 22.70
C GLY A 377 8.35 -41.45 22.01
N LYS A 378 8.90 -40.32 21.56
CA LYS A 378 8.12 -39.25 20.89
C LYS A 378 8.20 -39.21 19.36
N GLY A 379 8.36 -40.37 18.72
CA GLY A 379 8.20 -40.50 17.26
C GLY A 379 6.83 -40.01 16.80
N LEU A 380 6.80 -38.93 15.99
CA LEU A 380 5.60 -38.32 15.41
C LEU A 380 4.46 -38.06 16.42
N GLY A 381 4.79 -37.67 17.65
CA GLY A 381 3.82 -37.42 18.71
C GLY A 381 2.85 -36.28 18.38
N ALA A 382 1.58 -36.62 18.13
CA ALA A 382 0.48 -35.69 17.79
C ALA A 382 0.05 -34.72 18.94
N SER A 383 0.93 -34.49 19.91
CA SER A 383 0.75 -33.58 21.05
C SER A 383 1.36 -32.19 20.83
N ASN A 384 2.31 -32.02 19.90
CA ASN A 384 3.04 -30.75 19.70
C ASN A 384 2.28 -29.73 18.82
N GLY A 385 0.97 -29.58 19.06
CA GLY A 385 0.15 -28.51 18.49
C GLY A 385 -0.26 -28.68 17.01
N ILE A 386 -0.91 -27.63 16.48
CA ILE A 386 -1.45 -27.62 15.11
C ILE A 386 -0.41 -27.01 14.16
N GLY A 387 0.32 -27.89 13.47
CA GLY A 387 1.40 -27.55 12.55
C GLY A 387 2.64 -28.37 12.88
N GLY A 388 3.27 -28.98 11.87
CA GLY A 388 4.40 -29.89 12.07
C GLY A 388 5.63 -29.17 12.63
N VAL A 389 5.79 -29.24 13.96
CA VAL A 389 7.04 -28.89 14.64
C VAL A 389 7.98 -30.09 14.49
N ILE A 390 9.10 -29.88 13.80
CA ILE A 390 10.19 -30.87 13.73
C ILE A 390 10.94 -30.85 15.07
N GLY A 391 11.41 -32.02 15.52
CA GLY A 391 12.28 -32.12 16.69
C GLY A 391 13.64 -31.42 16.48
N GLY A 392 14.42 -31.36 17.55
CA GLY A 392 15.76 -30.76 17.50
C GLY A 392 15.79 -29.23 17.45
N ARG A 393 17.02 -28.73 17.31
CA ARG A 393 17.40 -27.33 17.41
C ARG A 393 18.16 -26.91 16.16
N PHE A 394 17.73 -25.80 15.54
CA PHE A 394 18.51 -25.16 14.50
C PHE A 394 19.45 -24.13 15.13
N GLN A 395 20.75 -24.41 15.14
CA GLN A 395 21.77 -23.48 15.64
C GLN A 395 22.17 -22.52 14.52
N ALA A 396 21.84 -21.25 14.67
CA ALA A 396 22.17 -20.22 13.68
C ALA A 396 23.56 -19.62 13.91
N PHE A 397 24.34 -19.50 12.84
CA PHE A 397 25.59 -18.75 12.81
C PHE A 397 25.39 -17.36 12.19
N PHE A 398 24.54 -17.26 11.18
CA PHE A 398 24.25 -15.99 10.51
C PHE A 398 22.75 -15.74 10.38
N ILE A 399 22.33 -14.50 10.67
CA ILE A 399 20.96 -14.02 10.47
C ILE A 399 20.98 -12.78 9.56
N GLY A 400 20.15 -12.80 8.53
CA GLY A 400 20.03 -11.74 7.54
C GLY A 400 18.58 -11.44 7.19
N GLN A 401 18.33 -10.21 6.76
CA GLN A 401 17.07 -9.91 6.07
C GLN A 401 17.19 -10.29 4.59
N PRO A 402 16.11 -10.77 3.95
CA PRO A 402 16.11 -11.00 2.51
C PRO A 402 16.32 -9.66 1.79
N PRO A 403 17.30 -9.49 0.88
CA PRO A 403 17.56 -8.22 0.21
C PRO A 403 16.36 -7.76 -0.64
N CYS A 404 16.11 -6.45 -0.71
CA CYS A 404 15.05 -5.88 -1.56
C CYS A 404 15.39 -5.90 -3.07
N GLU A 405 14.37 -5.75 -3.93
CA GLU A 405 14.52 -5.70 -5.39
C GLU A 405 14.26 -4.26 -5.88
N LYS A 406 15.18 -3.72 -6.70
CA LYS A 406 15.08 -2.36 -7.27
C LYS A 406 13.81 -2.23 -8.12
N ARG A 407 13.04 -1.14 -7.99
CA ARG A 407 11.79 -0.87 -8.76
C ARG A 407 11.94 -1.15 -10.26
N LYS A 408 13.05 -0.71 -10.86
CA LYS A 408 13.38 -0.91 -12.30
C LYS A 408 13.49 -2.39 -12.70
N ALA A 409 14.07 -3.23 -11.83
CA ALA A 409 14.18 -4.67 -12.05
C ALA A 409 12.81 -5.35 -11.90
N THR A 410 12.07 -5.06 -10.82
CA THR A 410 10.72 -5.62 -10.61
C THR A 410 9.78 -5.35 -11.78
N LEU A 411 9.79 -4.14 -12.34
CA LEU A 411 8.95 -3.75 -13.48
C LEU A 411 9.53 -4.19 -14.84
N GLY A 412 10.80 -4.62 -14.90
CA GLY A 412 11.48 -4.95 -16.15
C GLY A 412 11.60 -3.74 -17.07
N VAL A 413 12.06 -2.61 -16.52
CA VAL A 413 12.27 -1.31 -17.19
C VAL A 413 13.74 -0.92 -17.09
N SER A 414 14.56 -1.64 -17.85
CA SER A 414 15.93 -1.24 -18.18
C SER A 414 15.89 -0.42 -19.46
N GLY A 415 16.56 0.73 -19.43
CA GLY A 415 16.55 1.71 -20.52
C GLY A 415 17.61 1.46 -21.59
N LEU A 416 17.84 2.47 -22.42
CA LEU A 416 18.80 2.46 -23.54
C LEU A 416 20.28 2.50 -23.10
N ASP A 417 20.57 2.64 -21.79
CA ASP A 417 21.92 2.56 -21.25
C ASP A 417 22.42 1.11 -21.30
N GLY A 418 23.22 0.81 -22.33
CA GLY A 418 23.57 -0.54 -22.77
C GLY A 418 24.53 -1.33 -21.87
N GLY A 419 24.11 -1.66 -20.65
CA GLY A 419 24.66 -2.80 -19.93
C GLY A 419 24.16 -4.11 -20.56
N GLN A 420 25.06 -4.88 -21.19
CA GLN A 420 24.72 -6.15 -21.85
C GLN A 420 24.22 -7.23 -20.87
N ASP A 421 24.48 -7.08 -19.57
CA ASP A 421 23.95 -7.94 -18.50
C ASP A 421 22.48 -7.63 -18.19
N HIS A 422 21.59 -8.05 -19.07
CA HIS A 422 20.16 -8.14 -18.79
C HIS A 422 19.61 -9.53 -19.11
N THR A 423 19.48 -10.35 -18.05
CA THR A 423 18.94 -11.71 -18.11
C THR A 423 17.56 -11.74 -18.78
N ILE A 424 17.33 -12.77 -19.61
CA ILE A 424 16.04 -13.09 -20.22
C ILE A 424 15.07 -13.55 -19.11
N GLY A 425 14.46 -12.60 -18.38
CA GLY A 425 14.04 -12.84 -16.99
C GLY A 425 12.82 -12.05 -16.46
N GLY A 426 11.72 -11.99 -17.21
CA GLY A 426 10.37 -11.96 -16.60
C GLY A 426 9.96 -10.80 -15.66
N GLY A 427 10.38 -9.55 -15.92
CA GLY A 427 9.89 -8.37 -15.18
C GLY A 427 8.37 -8.12 -15.32
N PHE A 428 7.74 -7.61 -14.26
CA PHE A 428 6.28 -7.56 -14.09
C PHE A 428 5.57 -6.32 -14.66
N GLY A 429 6.21 -5.51 -15.51
CA GLY A 429 5.67 -4.21 -15.95
C GLY A 429 4.36 -4.22 -16.75
N TRP A 430 3.79 -5.39 -17.09
CA TRP A 430 2.43 -5.51 -17.63
C TRP A 430 1.33 -5.53 -16.55
N ILE A 431 1.68 -5.86 -15.30
CA ILE A 431 0.76 -5.83 -14.15
C ILE A 431 0.56 -4.39 -13.70
N ASP A 432 -0.69 -4.02 -13.47
CA ASP A 432 -1.09 -2.79 -12.79
C ASP A 432 -1.42 -3.12 -11.33
N PHE A 433 -0.52 -2.71 -10.42
CA PHE A 433 -0.60 -2.94 -8.97
C PHE A 433 -1.46 -1.90 -8.24
N LEU A 434 -1.86 -0.80 -8.89
CA LEU A 434 -2.48 0.37 -8.24
C LEU A 434 -3.90 0.71 -8.73
N GLY A 435 -4.31 0.22 -9.90
CA GLY A 435 -5.52 0.72 -10.57
C GLY A 435 -5.27 2.05 -11.30
N VAL A 436 -4.07 2.22 -11.88
CA VAL A 436 -3.66 3.45 -12.61
C VAL A 436 -3.11 3.15 -14.03
N GLY A 437 -3.16 1.88 -14.46
CA GLY A 437 -2.53 1.42 -15.69
C GLY A 437 -1.11 0.91 -15.47
N SER A 438 -0.66 -0.01 -16.33
CA SER A 438 0.62 -0.71 -16.15
C SER A 438 1.81 0.03 -16.76
N GLU A 439 2.99 -0.20 -16.18
CA GLU A 439 4.22 0.51 -16.52
C GLU A 439 4.68 0.32 -17.97
N ARG A 440 4.29 -0.78 -18.63
CA ARG A 440 4.58 -1.03 -20.06
C ARG A 440 3.56 -0.40 -20.99
N ALA A 441 2.29 -0.28 -20.59
CA ALA A 441 1.24 0.30 -21.41
C ALA A 441 1.21 1.84 -21.33
N VAL A 442 1.31 2.39 -20.11
CA VAL A 442 1.10 3.82 -19.83
C VAL A 442 2.43 4.53 -19.50
N GLY A 443 3.34 3.84 -18.82
CA GLY A 443 4.64 4.38 -18.39
C GLY A 443 5.49 5.07 -19.49
N PRO A 444 5.56 4.59 -20.76
CA PRO A 444 6.33 5.27 -21.79
C PRO A 444 5.73 6.61 -22.26
N LYS A 445 4.40 6.78 -22.16
CA LYS A 445 3.74 8.07 -22.40
C LYS A 445 3.99 9.01 -21.23
N MET A 446 3.78 8.51 -20.00
CA MET A 446 3.99 9.29 -18.77
C MET A 446 5.43 9.74 -18.59
N ARG A 447 6.43 8.87 -18.80
CA ARG A 447 7.87 9.23 -18.77
C ARG A 447 8.32 10.12 -19.94
N LYS A 448 7.46 10.43 -20.93
CA LYS A 448 7.68 11.54 -21.88
C LYS A 448 7.10 12.85 -21.33
N LEU A 449 5.88 12.80 -20.78
CA LEU A 449 5.19 13.94 -20.17
C LEU A 449 5.93 14.49 -18.93
N GLU A 450 6.32 13.61 -18.01
CA GLU A 450 7.15 13.89 -16.84
C GLU A 450 8.43 14.64 -17.24
N ARG A 451 9.15 14.14 -18.25
CA ARG A 451 10.36 14.79 -18.79
C ARG A 451 10.09 16.07 -19.59
N ARG A 452 8.85 16.33 -20.02
CA ARG A 452 8.46 17.60 -20.62
C ARG A 452 8.25 18.62 -19.50
N LEU A 453 7.34 18.34 -18.57
CA LEU A 453 6.91 19.28 -17.53
C LEU A 453 8.01 19.58 -16.50
N LEU A 454 8.76 18.56 -16.05
CA LEU A 454 9.86 18.77 -15.10
C LEU A 454 11.11 19.42 -15.75
N ARG A 455 11.27 19.35 -17.08
CA ARG A 455 12.41 19.96 -17.80
C ARG A 455 12.11 21.34 -18.40
N GLN A 456 10.84 21.65 -18.70
CA GLN A 456 10.41 23.01 -19.01
C GLN A 456 10.58 23.95 -17.80
N THR A 457 10.55 23.40 -16.59
CA THR A 457 11.03 24.09 -15.38
C THR A 457 12.57 24.05 -15.37
N GLN A 458 13.24 24.95 -16.11
CA GLN A 458 14.67 25.15 -15.92
C GLN A 458 14.94 25.69 -14.50
N PRO A 459 16.05 25.27 -13.85
CA PRO A 459 16.42 25.80 -12.54
C PRO A 459 17.14 27.14 -12.70
N ASP A 460 16.37 28.24 -12.70
CA ASP A 460 16.89 29.45 -12.05
C ASP A 460 17.09 29.09 -10.56
N PRO A 461 18.29 29.30 -9.97
CA PRO A 461 18.57 28.85 -8.61
C PRO A 461 17.71 29.54 -7.54
N ASP A 462 17.14 30.70 -7.89
CA ASP A 462 16.34 31.55 -7.01
C ASP A 462 14.82 31.32 -7.13
N VAL A 463 14.35 30.57 -8.15
CA VAL A 463 12.91 30.29 -8.36
C VAL A 463 12.62 28.82 -8.08
N PRO A 464 12.01 28.47 -6.93
CA PRO A 464 11.81 27.07 -6.56
C PRO A 464 10.70 26.41 -7.40
N SER A 465 10.88 25.13 -7.69
CA SER A 465 10.05 24.41 -8.67
C SER A 465 8.59 24.24 -8.22
N ARG A 466 7.67 24.27 -9.21
CA ARG A 466 6.23 23.96 -9.02
C ARG A 466 5.98 22.52 -8.57
N GLY A 467 6.96 21.62 -8.77
CA GLY A 467 6.88 20.19 -8.46
C GLY A 467 7.14 19.83 -6.99
N ARG A 468 6.99 20.76 -6.05
CA ARG A 468 7.24 20.55 -4.62
C ARG A 468 6.05 19.95 -3.87
N ILE A 469 6.33 19.04 -2.96
CA ILE A 469 5.39 18.39 -2.04
C ILE A 469 5.90 18.67 -0.62
N ILE A 470 5.03 19.24 0.23
CA ILE A 470 5.33 19.60 1.61
C ILE A 470 4.74 18.54 2.53
N ILE A 471 5.55 18.02 3.44
CA ILE A 471 5.21 16.89 4.31
C ILE A 471 5.34 17.35 5.76
N ILE A 472 4.20 17.40 6.45
CA ILE A 472 4.06 17.87 7.83
C ILE A 472 3.69 16.66 8.70
N GLY A 473 4.61 16.29 9.59
CA GLY A 473 4.53 15.11 10.43
C GLY A 473 3.86 15.36 11.77
N GLU A 474 2.80 14.63 12.11
CA GLU A 474 2.11 14.70 13.40
C GLU A 474 1.67 16.11 13.82
N LEU A 475 0.66 16.64 13.11
CA LEU A 475 0.04 17.93 13.40
C LEU A 475 -1.01 17.81 14.52
N ASN A 476 -0.59 17.91 15.79
CA ASN A 476 -1.52 17.89 16.93
C ASN A 476 -2.31 19.21 17.05
N LEU A 477 -3.55 19.25 16.56
CA LEU A 477 -4.42 20.44 16.50
C LEU A 477 -4.83 20.97 17.90
N ASP A 478 -4.88 20.08 18.87
CA ASP A 478 -5.09 20.31 20.30
C ASP A 478 -4.08 21.32 20.89
N GLN A 479 -2.82 21.30 20.43
CA GLN A 479 -1.84 22.30 20.87
C GLN A 479 -1.94 23.59 20.02
N PRO A 480 -2.25 24.77 20.60
CA PRO A 480 -2.28 26.03 19.84
C PRO A 480 -0.92 26.40 19.22
N ARG A 481 0.18 25.88 19.79
CA ARG A 481 1.54 26.01 19.22
C ARG A 481 1.69 25.31 17.87
N ALA A 482 1.01 24.17 17.64
CA ALA A 482 1.05 23.49 16.36
C ALA A 482 0.30 24.27 15.28
N LEU A 483 -0.82 24.92 15.64
CA LEU A 483 -1.55 25.83 14.76
C LEU A 483 -0.73 27.10 14.46
N GLN A 484 0.00 27.65 15.44
CA GLN A 484 0.95 28.75 15.22
C GLN A 484 2.10 28.35 14.27
N ALA A 485 2.71 27.19 14.49
CA ALA A 485 3.73 26.63 13.60
C ALA A 485 3.21 26.46 12.17
N LEU A 486 2.02 25.85 12.00
CA LEU A 486 1.38 25.68 10.71
C LEU A 486 1.10 27.03 10.03
N ARG A 487 0.54 28.02 10.75
CA ARG A 487 0.27 29.36 10.22
C ARG A 487 1.56 30.03 9.73
N LYS A 488 2.67 29.86 10.46
CA LYS A 488 3.99 30.37 10.06
C LYS A 488 4.52 29.67 8.80
N ILE A 489 4.42 28.34 8.71
CA ILE A 489 4.79 27.55 7.53
C ILE A 489 3.97 27.99 6.31
N LEU A 490 2.64 28.10 6.45
CA LEU A 490 1.76 28.59 5.39
C LEU A 490 2.09 30.04 4.98
N THR A 491 2.45 30.92 5.92
CA THR A 491 2.90 32.28 5.60
C THR A 491 4.19 32.26 4.77
N THR A 492 5.16 31.38 5.07
CA THR A 492 6.36 31.24 4.25
C THR A 492 6.04 30.86 2.81
N TYR A 493 5.12 29.91 2.59
CA TYR A 493 4.71 29.50 1.24
C TYR A 493 3.73 30.47 0.54
N ALA A 494 3.01 31.30 1.29
CA ALA A 494 2.17 32.37 0.76
C ALA A 494 2.95 33.66 0.43
N MET A 495 4.21 33.77 0.88
CA MET A 495 5.15 34.84 0.51
C MET A 495 6.01 34.51 -0.72
N GLU A 496 5.97 33.27 -1.23
CA GLU A 496 6.62 32.90 -2.48
C GLU A 496 5.84 33.46 -3.69
N PRO A 497 6.50 33.84 -4.80
CA PRO A 497 5.84 34.47 -5.94
C PRO A 497 4.85 33.55 -6.65
N GLU A 498 3.79 34.15 -7.21
CA GLU A 498 2.71 33.46 -7.92
C GLU A 498 3.26 32.54 -9.01
N GLY A 499 2.94 31.25 -8.93
CA GLY A 499 3.49 30.25 -9.85
C GLY A 499 4.83 29.63 -9.43
N SER A 500 5.31 29.83 -8.20
CA SER A 500 6.29 28.93 -7.55
C SER A 500 5.67 28.05 -6.46
N SER A 501 4.42 28.34 -6.06
CA SER A 501 3.67 27.69 -4.98
C SER A 501 3.65 26.15 -5.07
N PRO A 502 3.70 25.44 -3.92
CA PRO A 502 3.82 23.99 -3.85
C PRO A 502 2.65 23.25 -4.49
N MET A 503 2.91 22.06 -5.04
CA MET A 503 1.86 21.23 -5.64
C MET A 503 0.93 20.65 -4.56
N THR A 504 1.48 20.11 -3.47
CA THR A 504 0.70 19.33 -2.50
C THR A 504 1.20 19.53 -1.08
N PHE A 505 0.29 19.82 -0.15
CA PHE A 505 0.52 19.73 1.29
C PHE A 505 0.02 18.38 1.80
N ILE A 506 0.86 17.65 2.54
CA ILE A 506 0.53 16.38 3.16
C ILE A 506 0.54 16.59 4.68
N LEU A 507 -0.67 16.66 5.27
CA LEU A 507 -0.90 16.85 6.69
C LEU A 507 -1.18 15.49 7.32
N THR A 508 -0.28 15.04 8.20
CA THR A 508 -0.39 13.73 8.84
C THR A 508 -0.73 13.83 10.32
N GLY A 509 -1.60 12.95 10.80
CA GLY A 509 -1.90 12.78 12.22
C GLY A 509 -0.71 12.22 13.02
N ASN A 510 -0.81 12.05 14.33
CA ASN A 510 -2.04 12.14 15.15
C ASN A 510 -2.59 13.57 15.25
N PHE A 511 -3.87 13.77 14.95
CA PHE A 511 -4.48 15.11 15.02
C PHE A 511 -4.78 15.57 16.46
N THR A 512 -4.83 14.64 17.42
CA THR A 512 -4.90 14.92 18.87
C THR A 512 -3.76 14.22 19.62
N GLN A 513 -3.29 14.83 20.71
CA GLN A 513 -2.23 14.21 21.54
C GLN A 513 -2.77 13.04 22.36
N HIS A 514 -4.01 13.19 22.84
CA HIS A 514 -4.74 12.16 23.55
C HIS A 514 -5.73 11.44 22.62
N ALA A 515 -6.02 10.18 22.94
CA ALA A 515 -6.98 9.35 22.22
C ALA A 515 -8.40 9.81 22.54
N ILE A 516 -9.21 10.16 21.54
CA ILE A 516 -10.60 10.57 21.79
C ILE A 516 -11.39 9.34 22.24
N MET A 517 -12.08 9.45 23.37
CA MET A 517 -12.77 8.34 24.06
C MET A 517 -14.26 8.60 24.24
N ALA A 518 -15.06 7.54 24.06
CA ALA A 518 -16.49 7.57 24.32
C ALA A 518 -16.79 7.58 25.83
N GLY A 519 -16.55 8.73 26.49
CA GLY A 519 -16.75 8.86 27.93
C GLY A 519 -16.51 10.26 28.55
N GLY A 520 -15.98 11.24 27.81
CA GLY A 520 -15.90 12.63 28.30
C GLY A 520 -14.96 12.88 29.47
N GLY A 521 -13.90 12.07 29.61
CA GLY A 521 -12.77 12.39 30.51
C GLY A 521 -11.83 13.43 29.90
N ALA A 522 -10.69 13.67 30.55
CA ALA A 522 -9.63 14.62 30.12
C ALA A 522 -8.87 14.24 28.82
N SER A 523 -9.51 13.44 27.95
CA SER A 523 -9.00 12.92 26.68
C SER A 523 -9.85 13.39 25.48
N GLY A 524 -10.83 14.25 25.75
CA GLY A 524 -11.69 14.93 24.79
C GLY A 524 -12.85 14.12 24.22
N GLY A 525 -13.96 14.80 23.96
CA GLY A 525 -15.13 14.30 23.26
C GLY A 525 -15.08 14.53 21.75
N SER A 526 -16.09 14.02 21.05
CA SER A 526 -16.28 14.24 19.60
C SER A 526 -16.60 15.70 19.23
N VAL A 527 -17.05 16.52 20.20
CA VAL A 527 -17.29 17.95 20.03
C VAL A 527 -15.96 18.70 19.94
N GLU A 528 -15.08 18.53 20.92
CA GLU A 528 -13.73 19.12 20.93
C GLU A 528 -12.92 18.72 19.67
N TYR A 529 -13.01 17.45 19.24
CA TYR A 529 -12.36 17.00 18.00
C TYR A 529 -12.87 17.75 16.76
N LYS A 530 -14.15 18.14 16.74
CA LYS A 530 -14.69 19.01 15.69
C LYS A 530 -14.19 20.45 15.84
N GLU A 531 -14.13 20.98 17.06
CA GLU A 531 -13.63 22.34 17.34
C GLU A 531 -12.14 22.51 16.96
N TYR A 532 -11.32 21.47 17.11
CA TYR A 532 -9.95 21.45 16.61
C TYR A 532 -9.86 21.52 15.07
N PHE A 533 -10.72 20.80 14.35
CA PHE A 533 -10.81 20.92 12.88
C PHE A 533 -11.44 22.23 12.41
N ASP A 534 -12.40 22.78 13.16
CA ASP A 534 -12.99 24.09 12.91
C ASP A 534 -11.96 25.22 13.13
N SER A 535 -11.05 25.05 14.10
CA SER A 535 -9.90 25.94 14.33
C SER A 535 -8.87 25.84 13.20
N LEU A 536 -8.55 24.61 12.75
CA LEU A 536 -7.72 24.39 11.56
C LEU A 536 -8.32 25.02 10.31
N ALA A 537 -9.65 24.90 10.11
CA ALA A 537 -10.34 25.54 9.00
C ALA A 537 -10.18 27.06 9.04
N SER A 538 -10.20 27.68 10.22
CA SER A 538 -9.96 29.12 10.38
C SER A 538 -8.54 29.51 9.97
N VAL A 539 -7.51 28.74 10.34
CA VAL A 539 -6.12 28.98 9.93
C VAL A 539 -5.93 28.78 8.43
N LEU A 540 -6.69 27.89 7.80
CA LEU A 540 -6.65 27.68 6.35
C LEU A 540 -7.32 28.83 5.57
N THR A 541 -8.42 29.40 6.09
CA THR A 541 -9.12 30.55 5.48
C THR A 541 -8.24 31.80 5.36
N ASP A 542 -7.21 31.96 6.21
CA ASP A 542 -6.23 33.06 6.11
C ASP A 542 -5.42 33.05 4.79
N PHE A 543 -5.35 31.92 4.06
CA PHE A 543 -4.44 31.72 2.91
C PHE A 543 -5.17 31.24 1.64
N PRO A 544 -6.14 32.01 1.09
CA PRO A 544 -6.95 31.57 -0.06
C PRO A 544 -6.13 31.23 -1.31
N THR A 545 -5.01 31.91 -1.54
CA THR A 545 -4.09 31.63 -2.67
C THR A 545 -3.50 30.22 -2.61
N LEU A 546 -3.19 29.70 -1.41
CA LEU A 546 -2.73 28.33 -1.22
C LEU A 546 -3.88 27.31 -1.32
N LEU A 547 -5.10 27.66 -0.88
CA LEU A 547 -6.28 26.81 -1.03
C LEU A 547 -6.71 26.64 -2.49
N GLN A 548 -6.51 27.67 -3.31
CA GLN A 548 -6.74 27.64 -4.76
C GLN A 548 -5.62 26.88 -5.49
N SER A 549 -4.35 27.19 -5.16
CA SER A 549 -3.20 26.71 -5.93
C SER A 549 -2.69 25.32 -5.56
N SER A 550 -3.03 24.79 -4.37
CA SER A 550 -2.47 23.55 -3.80
C SER A 550 -3.54 22.50 -3.45
N THR A 551 -3.18 21.22 -3.54
CA THR A 551 -4.01 20.10 -3.03
C THR A 551 -3.56 19.76 -1.59
N PHE A 552 -4.52 19.59 -0.68
CA PHE A 552 -4.23 19.20 0.71
C PHE A 552 -4.66 17.75 0.96
N VAL A 553 -3.70 16.90 1.31
CA VAL A 553 -3.88 15.48 1.59
C VAL A 553 -3.79 15.24 3.10
N PHE A 554 -4.86 14.73 3.68
CA PHE A 554 -4.97 14.43 5.11
C PHE A 554 -4.83 12.93 5.37
N LEU A 555 -3.88 12.53 6.23
CA LEU A 555 -3.57 11.13 6.57
C LEU A 555 -3.84 10.86 8.07
N PRO A 556 -4.73 9.91 8.44
CA PRO A 556 -5.19 9.74 9.82
C PRO A 556 -4.21 8.97 10.72
N GLY A 557 -4.07 9.43 11.96
CA GLY A 557 -3.25 8.87 13.03
C GLY A 557 -3.90 7.75 13.84
N ASP A 558 -3.18 7.25 14.85
CA ASP A 558 -3.64 6.20 15.77
C ASP A 558 -4.61 6.74 16.84
N ASN A 559 -4.51 8.04 17.17
CA ASN A 559 -5.36 8.72 18.16
C ASN A 559 -6.68 9.31 17.60
N ASP A 560 -6.93 9.18 16.29
CA ASP A 560 -8.05 9.85 15.63
C ASP A 560 -9.41 9.17 15.91
N GLY A 561 -10.47 9.97 16.07
CA GLY A 561 -11.55 9.68 17.02
C GLY A 561 -12.47 8.46 16.81
N TRP A 562 -12.55 7.91 15.60
CA TRP A 562 -13.35 6.70 15.32
C TRP A 562 -12.50 5.41 15.38
N ALA A 563 -11.18 5.55 15.47
CA ALA A 563 -10.22 4.46 15.61
C ALA A 563 -9.71 4.35 17.06
N SER A 564 -9.42 5.49 17.67
CA SER A 564 -8.95 5.61 19.06
C SER A 564 -9.97 5.15 20.09
N SER A 565 -11.26 5.39 19.84
CA SER A 565 -12.35 5.10 20.79
C SER A 565 -12.54 3.60 21.08
N PHE A 566 -12.00 2.73 20.23
CA PHE A 566 -11.89 1.29 20.48
C PHE A 566 -10.52 0.89 21.05
N SER A 567 -9.42 1.53 20.62
CA SER A 567 -8.05 1.13 20.99
C SER A 567 -7.47 1.83 22.22
N SER A 568 -8.10 2.90 22.72
CA SER A 568 -7.54 3.82 23.72
C SER A 568 -6.16 4.39 23.34
N GLY A 569 -5.93 4.65 22.03
CA GLY A 569 -4.63 5.07 21.49
C GLY A 569 -3.61 3.93 21.33
N SER A 570 -4.00 2.69 21.60
CA SER A 570 -3.21 1.49 21.27
C SER A 570 -3.34 1.12 19.78
N ALA A 571 -2.64 0.06 19.38
CA ALA A 571 -2.42 -0.31 17.98
C ALA A 571 -3.71 -0.72 17.23
N VAL A 572 -4.33 0.26 16.57
CA VAL A 572 -5.48 0.10 15.66
C VAL A 572 -5.18 -0.89 14.52
N PRO A 573 -6.16 -1.67 14.03
CA PRO A 573 -6.07 -2.41 12.77
C PRO A 573 -5.73 -1.54 11.55
N LEU A 574 -4.92 -2.08 10.65
CA LEU A 574 -4.59 -1.46 9.35
C LEU A 574 -5.14 -2.26 8.16
N PRO A 575 -5.46 -1.62 7.02
CA PRO A 575 -5.48 -0.17 6.80
C PRO A 575 -6.62 0.55 7.55
N ARG A 576 -6.43 1.82 7.93
CA ARG A 576 -7.47 2.70 8.48
C ARG A 576 -8.24 3.42 7.39
N LYS A 577 -9.55 3.63 7.57
CA LYS A 577 -10.36 4.58 6.77
C LYS A 577 -9.97 6.04 7.05
N ALA A 578 -10.40 6.94 6.17
CA ALA A 578 -10.25 8.40 6.32
C ALA A 578 -11.14 8.98 7.44
N VAL A 579 -10.87 10.25 7.80
CA VAL A 579 -11.70 11.03 8.74
C VAL A 579 -13.12 11.20 8.18
N PRO A 580 -14.18 10.91 8.97
CA PRO A 580 -15.57 11.10 8.52
C PRO A 580 -15.93 12.56 8.20
N ASP A 581 -16.70 12.78 7.14
CA ASP A 581 -17.03 14.12 6.62
C ASP A 581 -17.78 15.04 7.60
N MET A 582 -18.40 14.46 8.64
CA MET A 582 -19.02 15.20 9.75
C MET A 582 -18.05 16.19 10.42
N PHE A 583 -16.77 15.82 10.53
CA PHE A 583 -15.71 16.65 11.13
C PHE A 583 -15.04 17.58 10.12
N THR A 584 -15.05 17.25 8.83
CA THR A 584 -14.25 17.94 7.80
C THR A 584 -15.06 18.96 7.00
N SER A 585 -16.38 18.99 7.17
CA SER A 585 -17.32 19.87 6.46
C SER A 585 -16.92 21.36 6.42
N ARG A 586 -16.43 21.96 7.51
CA ARG A 586 -15.98 23.37 7.53
C ARG A 586 -14.71 23.59 6.71
N ILE A 587 -13.77 22.64 6.72
CA ILE A 587 -12.57 22.66 5.88
C ILE A 587 -12.99 22.55 4.40
N ARG A 588 -13.82 21.58 4.04
CA ARG A 588 -14.34 21.42 2.66
C ARG A 588 -15.03 22.69 2.15
N ARG A 589 -15.77 23.40 3.02
CA ARG A 589 -16.40 24.69 2.69
C ARG A 589 -15.37 25.80 2.43
N ALA A 590 -14.27 25.86 3.18
CA ALA A 590 -13.23 26.88 3.00
C ALA A 590 -12.52 26.76 1.63
N PHE A 591 -12.26 25.53 1.16
CA PHE A 591 -11.79 25.30 -0.21
C PHE A 591 -12.84 25.71 -1.24
N ALA A 592 -14.12 25.37 -1.02
CA ALA A 592 -15.19 25.75 -1.93
C ALA A 592 -15.32 27.28 -2.08
N THR A 593 -15.26 28.05 -0.98
CA THR A 593 -15.31 29.53 -1.03
C THR A 593 -14.11 30.13 -1.74
N ALA A 594 -12.89 29.67 -1.41
CA ALA A 594 -11.67 30.15 -2.07
C ALA A 594 -11.69 29.86 -3.58
N ASN A 595 -12.21 28.70 -3.99
CA ASN A 595 -12.37 28.36 -5.41
C ASN A 595 -13.48 29.17 -6.12
N THR A 596 -14.55 29.59 -5.44
CA THR A 596 -15.57 30.47 -6.04
C THR A 596 -15.13 31.92 -6.21
N GLU A 597 -14.16 32.38 -5.41
CA GLU A 597 -13.57 33.73 -5.54
C GLU A 597 -12.55 33.81 -6.69
N ALA A 598 -11.97 32.67 -7.09
CA ALA A 598 -11.06 32.56 -8.22
C ALA A 598 -11.82 32.47 -9.56
N SER A 599 -11.96 33.62 -10.24
CA SER A 599 -12.54 33.71 -11.59
C SER A 599 -11.68 33.03 -12.68
N SER A 600 -11.71 31.70 -12.74
CA SER A 600 -11.36 30.84 -13.88
C SER A 600 -10.08 31.23 -14.66
N ARG A 601 -8.94 31.32 -13.97
CA ARG A 601 -7.61 31.52 -14.59
C ARG A 601 -6.71 30.31 -14.39
N SER A 602 -6.73 29.40 -15.37
CA SER A 602 -5.85 28.26 -15.62
C SER A 602 -5.47 27.36 -14.43
N GLY A 603 -6.05 26.17 -14.37
CA GLY A 603 -5.63 25.08 -13.48
C GLY A 603 -6.78 24.23 -12.93
N VAL A 604 -6.46 23.01 -12.48
CA VAL A 604 -7.36 22.22 -11.62
C VAL A 604 -7.44 22.90 -10.25
N ALA A 605 -8.66 23.18 -9.81
CA ALA A 605 -8.94 23.83 -8.53
C ALA A 605 -8.39 23.03 -7.33
N GLY A 606 -7.89 23.73 -6.31
CA GLY A 606 -7.37 23.10 -5.10
C GLY A 606 -8.45 22.39 -4.27
N GLU A 607 -8.10 21.24 -3.70
CA GLU A 607 -9.04 20.36 -3.00
C GLU A 607 -8.46 19.74 -1.71
N ALA A 608 -9.36 19.36 -0.81
CA ALA A 608 -9.05 18.66 0.45
C ALA A 608 -9.40 17.17 0.35
N ILE A 609 -8.38 16.33 0.20
CA ILE A 609 -8.48 14.88 0.04
C ILE A 609 -8.21 14.20 1.39
N TRP A 610 -9.18 13.45 1.89
CA TRP A 610 -9.07 12.70 3.15
C TRP A 610 -8.81 11.23 2.83
N THR A 611 -7.73 10.67 3.36
CA THR A 611 -7.15 9.41 2.87
C THR A 611 -7.14 8.29 3.92
N SER A 612 -6.99 7.05 3.47
CA SER A 612 -6.68 5.91 4.34
C SER A 612 -5.25 5.98 4.90
N ASN A 613 -4.96 5.30 6.02
CA ASN A 613 -3.56 5.00 6.40
C ASN A 613 -3.25 3.50 6.22
N PRO A 614 -2.26 3.10 5.38
CA PRO A 614 -1.52 3.95 4.45
C PRO A 614 -2.37 4.47 3.28
N ALA A 615 -1.82 5.43 2.54
CA ALA A 615 -2.31 5.88 1.23
C ALA A 615 -1.18 5.81 0.20
N ARG A 616 -1.52 5.91 -1.09
CA ARG A 616 -0.52 6.08 -2.16
C ARG A 616 -0.89 7.27 -3.04
N LEU A 617 0.09 8.09 -3.40
CA LEU A 617 -0.03 9.12 -4.42
C LEU A 617 0.68 8.61 -5.69
N SER A 618 -0.05 8.57 -6.79
CA SER A 618 0.45 8.26 -8.14
C SER A 618 0.59 9.58 -8.89
N VAL A 619 1.80 9.96 -9.26
CA VAL A 619 2.06 11.17 -10.07
C VAL A 619 2.59 10.72 -11.43
N PHE A 620 1.96 11.20 -12.51
CA PHE A 620 2.16 10.67 -13.86
C PHE A 620 1.90 9.15 -13.94
N GLY A 621 0.83 8.70 -13.26
CA GLY A 621 0.45 7.28 -13.24
C GLY A 621 1.51 6.40 -12.57
N PRO A 622 2.02 5.35 -13.25
CA PRO A 622 2.92 4.38 -12.62
C PRO A 622 4.39 4.84 -12.41
N SER A 623 4.82 5.98 -12.99
CA SER A 623 6.25 6.35 -12.94
C SER A 623 6.68 6.84 -11.55
N HIS A 624 5.93 7.73 -10.91
CA HIS A 624 6.14 8.14 -9.51
C HIS A 624 5.06 7.61 -8.58
N GLU A 625 5.51 6.89 -7.55
CA GLU A 625 4.66 6.29 -6.52
C GLU A 625 5.17 6.67 -5.15
N ILE A 626 4.40 7.51 -4.46
CA ILE A 626 4.68 8.01 -3.12
C ILE A 626 3.77 7.25 -2.14
N VAL A 627 4.34 6.39 -1.30
CA VAL A 627 3.60 5.70 -0.23
C VAL A 627 3.59 6.57 1.01
N LEU A 628 2.41 6.85 1.57
CA LEU A 628 2.23 7.60 2.80
C LEU A 628 1.85 6.64 3.94
N PHE A 629 2.64 6.62 5.02
CA PHE A 629 2.36 5.78 6.18
C PHE A 629 2.72 6.48 7.50
N ARG A 630 1.74 6.60 8.41
CA ARG A 630 1.91 7.08 9.78
C ARG A 630 1.88 5.90 10.74
N ASP A 631 3.02 5.58 11.37
CA ASP A 631 3.14 4.49 12.34
C ASP A 631 4.38 4.67 13.24
N ASP A 632 4.29 4.32 14.53
CA ASP A 632 5.41 4.46 15.50
C ASP A 632 6.43 3.31 15.36
N MET A 633 6.88 3.07 14.13
CA MET A 633 7.57 1.84 13.75
C MET A 633 8.81 1.59 14.59
N SER A 634 9.67 2.58 14.82
CA SER A 634 10.91 2.39 15.58
C SER A 634 10.65 2.09 17.07
N ALA A 635 9.58 2.62 17.69
CA ALA A 635 9.18 2.25 19.04
C ALA A 635 8.50 0.87 19.11
N ARG A 636 7.85 0.40 18.03
CA ARG A 636 7.35 -0.98 17.94
C ARG A 636 8.51 -1.97 17.70
N LEU A 637 9.45 -1.64 16.81
CA LEU A 637 10.64 -2.43 16.51
C LEU A 637 11.54 -2.55 17.75
N ARG A 638 11.94 -1.45 18.40
CA ARG A 638 12.77 -1.48 19.63
C ARG A 638 12.17 -2.32 20.77
N ARG A 639 10.84 -2.31 20.96
CA ARG A 639 10.16 -3.12 21.98
C ARG A 639 10.01 -4.60 21.63
N THR A 640 10.24 -4.99 20.38
CA THR A 640 9.98 -6.37 19.88
C THR A 640 11.19 -6.99 19.17
N ALA A 641 12.33 -6.28 19.18
CA ALA A 641 13.59 -6.73 18.62
C ALA A 641 14.20 -7.85 19.45
N VAL A 642 14.59 -8.93 18.77
CA VAL A 642 15.45 -9.95 19.34
C VAL A 642 16.86 -9.37 19.52
N ARG A 643 17.39 -9.47 20.74
CA ARG A 643 18.77 -9.08 21.05
C ARG A 643 19.71 -10.20 20.59
N LEU A 644 20.64 -9.87 19.70
CA LEU A 644 21.79 -10.71 19.36
C LEU A 644 22.96 -10.35 20.28
N LYS A 645 23.92 -11.27 20.47
CA LYS A 645 25.17 -10.96 21.19
C LYS A 645 26.10 -10.16 20.29
N THR A 646 25.96 -8.83 20.28
CA THR A 646 26.95 -7.94 19.66
C THR A 646 28.30 -8.12 20.38
N SER A 647 29.39 -8.27 19.62
CA SER A 647 30.77 -8.50 20.09
C SER A 647 31.41 -7.34 20.86
N ALA A 648 30.61 -6.37 21.32
CA ALA A 648 31.04 -5.15 22.00
C ALA A 648 30.59 -5.06 23.48
N SER A 649 29.90 -6.08 24.02
CA SER A 649 29.37 -6.08 25.40
C SER A 649 30.02 -7.11 26.34
N SER A 650 31.25 -7.55 26.05
CA SER A 650 32.05 -8.40 26.95
C SER A 650 32.78 -7.56 28.02
N ASN A 651 32.02 -6.89 28.90
CA ASN A 651 32.52 -6.26 30.13
C ASN A 651 31.40 -6.17 31.18
N PRO A 652 31.08 -7.26 31.90
CA PRO A 652 29.94 -7.33 32.82
C PRO A 652 30.17 -6.66 34.20
N ASN A 653 31.32 -6.03 34.44
CA ASN A 653 31.74 -5.50 35.75
C ASN A 653 31.79 -3.96 35.78
N ALA A 654 30.73 -3.27 35.35
CA ALA A 654 30.67 -1.80 35.37
C ALA A 654 29.33 -1.19 35.83
N GLU A 655 28.23 -1.94 35.86
CA GLU A 655 26.87 -1.44 36.18
C GLU A 655 26.30 -2.09 37.45
N ALA A 656 27.08 -2.13 38.54
CA ALA A 656 26.73 -2.86 39.77
C ALA A 656 26.91 -2.05 41.07
N GLN A 657 26.93 -0.71 41.03
CA GLN A 657 27.08 0.09 42.25
C GLN A 657 26.37 1.46 42.28
N GLU A 658 25.20 1.59 41.65
CA GLU A 658 24.37 2.80 41.81
C GLU A 658 22.87 2.49 41.93
N ASN A 659 22.45 2.12 43.15
CA ASN A 659 21.06 2.22 43.63
C ASN A 659 20.97 1.91 45.14
N ASN A 660 20.92 2.93 45.98
CA ASN A 660 20.40 2.81 47.35
C ASN A 660 19.88 4.19 47.82
N PRO A 661 18.60 4.35 48.19
CA PRO A 661 18.01 5.67 48.44
C PRO A 661 18.03 6.08 49.93
N SER A 662 18.58 7.25 50.25
CA SER A 662 18.41 7.84 51.60
C SER A 662 18.47 9.38 51.63
N LEU A 663 17.35 9.96 52.08
CA LEU A 663 17.19 11.17 52.91
C LEU A 663 17.93 12.48 52.55
N LEU A 664 17.12 13.52 52.34
CA LEU A 664 17.49 14.94 52.41
C LEU A 664 17.82 15.36 53.86
N GLN A 665 18.97 16.02 54.11
CA GLN A 665 19.02 17.13 55.08
C GLN A 665 20.27 18.05 54.96
N SER A 666 19.98 19.36 54.88
CA SER A 666 20.71 20.52 55.43
C SER A 666 22.25 20.68 55.34
N ASN A 667 22.64 21.71 54.57
CA ASN A 667 23.46 22.88 54.97
C ASN A 667 25.01 22.85 55.08
N SER A 668 25.56 23.91 54.45
CA SER A 668 26.64 24.83 54.90
C SER A 668 28.13 24.45 54.88
N ASN A 669 28.83 25.09 53.92
CA ASN A 669 30.03 25.94 54.06
C ASN A 669 31.42 25.36 54.38
N ASN A 670 32.41 25.88 53.64
CA ASN A 670 33.82 26.12 54.03
C ASN A 670 34.74 24.90 54.30
N THR A 671 36.06 24.90 54.03
CA THR A 671 36.96 25.82 53.26
C THR A 671 38.25 25.07 52.86
N GLN A 672 39.00 25.63 51.89
CA GLN A 672 40.48 25.58 51.78
C GLN A 672 41.23 24.22 51.64
N ASN A 673 41.70 23.99 50.42
CA ASN A 673 43.09 23.65 50.00
C ASN A 673 44.25 24.07 50.97
N PRO A 674 45.49 23.56 50.81
CA PRO A 674 45.98 22.37 50.06
C PRO A 674 47.14 21.59 50.78
N ASN A 675 47.85 20.71 50.03
CA ASN A 675 49.20 20.15 50.32
C ASN A 675 49.30 19.13 51.48
N ASP A 676 50.34 18.29 51.62
CA ASP A 676 51.64 18.17 50.90
C ASP A 676 52.01 16.69 50.60
N ASP A 677 53.16 16.45 49.95
CA ASP A 677 53.74 15.13 49.62
C ASP A 677 54.39 14.39 50.82
N ASP A 678 54.69 13.07 50.64
CA ASP A 678 55.76 12.23 51.25
C ASP A 678 55.31 10.75 51.47
N ILE A 679 56.15 9.71 51.55
CA ILE A 679 57.39 9.29 50.84
C ILE A 679 57.69 7.82 51.25
N GLU A 680 58.13 6.95 50.31
CA GLU A 680 58.88 5.66 50.54
C GLU A 680 58.29 4.56 51.50
N MET A 681 58.89 3.37 51.71
CA MET A 681 59.49 2.36 50.80
C MET A 681 59.76 1.05 51.60
N ALA A 682 59.28 -0.13 51.13
CA ALA A 682 59.69 -1.51 51.48
C ALA A 682 58.68 -2.52 50.88
N SER A 683 58.99 -3.77 50.53
CA SER A 683 60.29 -4.45 50.32
C SER A 683 60.13 -5.63 49.34
N ALA A 684 61.21 -5.92 48.61
CA ALA A 684 61.80 -7.24 48.35
C ALA A 684 61.19 -8.47 49.07
N LEU A 685 61.21 -9.70 48.52
CA LEU A 685 61.78 -10.22 47.25
C LEU A 685 61.16 -11.62 46.97
N ASP A 686 61.08 -12.05 45.71
CA ASP A 686 61.57 -13.38 45.28
C ASP A 686 61.60 -13.52 43.75
N GLN A 687 62.56 -14.28 43.22
CA GLN A 687 62.78 -14.51 41.78
C GLN A 687 63.19 -15.96 41.52
N THR A 688 62.65 -16.57 40.46
CA THR A 688 63.29 -17.67 39.72
C THR A 688 62.92 -17.62 38.23
N ASP A 689 63.84 -17.10 37.41
CA ASP A 689 64.41 -17.68 36.19
C ASP A 689 63.61 -18.75 35.39
N ASN A 690 63.61 -18.81 34.05
CA ASN A 690 64.08 -17.95 32.93
C ASN A 690 63.40 -18.51 31.62
N VAL A 691 63.64 -18.18 30.35
CA VAL A 691 64.71 -17.54 29.54
C VAL A 691 64.05 -16.78 28.36
N ASP A 692 64.78 -15.90 27.67
CA ASP A 692 64.37 -15.20 26.43
C ASP A 692 64.03 -16.10 25.22
N VAL A 693 63.31 -15.54 24.23
CA VAL A 693 63.85 -15.08 22.92
C VAL A 693 62.81 -14.16 22.25
N ASP A 694 63.21 -12.94 21.93
CA ASP A 694 62.49 -12.01 21.04
C ASP A 694 63.14 -12.01 19.64
N PRO A 695 62.39 -11.88 18.53
CA PRO A 695 62.76 -10.79 17.63
C PRO A 695 61.62 -10.12 16.84
N SER A 696 61.85 -8.82 16.64
CA SER A 696 61.48 -7.98 15.48
C SER A 696 60.03 -7.44 15.40
N ALA A 697 59.94 -6.11 15.45
CA ALA A 697 58.71 -5.38 15.27
C ALA A 697 58.18 -5.45 13.83
N VAL A 698 56.90 -5.82 13.68
CA VAL A 698 56.14 -5.64 12.43
C VAL A 698 55.12 -4.52 12.63
N ASN A 699 55.08 -3.58 11.68
CA ASN A 699 54.18 -2.42 11.70
C ASN A 699 52.71 -2.81 11.90
N ASN A 700 52.19 -2.60 13.10
CA ASN A 700 50.75 -2.59 13.38
C ASN A 700 50.12 -1.34 12.75
N LYS A 701 49.95 -1.37 11.42
CA LYS A 701 49.12 -0.40 10.69
C LYS A 701 47.71 -0.46 11.28
N SER A 702 47.35 0.56 12.05
CA SER A 702 46.00 0.75 12.57
C SER A 702 45.00 0.60 11.43
N LYS A 703 44.08 -0.38 11.53
CA LYS A 703 42.92 -0.44 10.63
C LYS A 703 42.25 0.93 10.65
N PRO A 704 41.95 1.55 9.49
CA PRO A 704 41.32 2.86 9.48
C PRO A 704 39.98 2.76 10.21
N LYS A 705 39.80 3.57 11.26
CA LYS A 705 38.49 3.73 11.88
C LYS A 705 37.55 4.23 10.79
N LEU A 706 36.46 3.49 10.56
CA LEU A 706 35.35 3.98 9.76
C LEU A 706 34.85 5.29 10.40
N PRO A 707 34.42 6.29 9.62
CA PRO A 707 33.95 7.55 10.18
C PRO A 707 32.74 7.30 11.08
N ASP A 708 32.79 7.83 12.30
CA ASP A 708 31.72 7.67 13.29
C ASP A 708 30.43 8.34 12.78
N ILE A 709 29.53 7.52 12.23
CA ILE A 709 28.22 7.95 11.72
C ILE A 709 27.34 8.34 12.92
N PRO A 710 26.74 9.54 12.94
CA PRO A 710 25.84 9.95 14.02
C PRO A 710 24.74 8.92 14.30
N HIS A 711 24.51 8.62 15.58
CA HIS A 711 23.60 7.55 16.03
C HIS A 711 22.18 7.67 15.44
N ASP A 712 21.68 8.89 15.26
CA ASP A 712 20.39 9.17 14.62
C ASP A 712 20.36 8.70 13.15
N ILE A 713 21.44 8.95 12.40
CA ILE A 713 21.58 8.53 10.99
C ILE A 713 21.75 7.01 10.92
N GLN A 714 22.46 6.41 11.89
CA GLN A 714 22.63 4.96 11.99
C GLN A 714 21.28 4.27 12.28
N THR A 715 20.50 4.81 13.22
CA THR A 715 19.13 4.38 13.56
C THR A 715 18.16 4.55 12.39
N ALA A 716 18.25 5.68 11.68
CA ALA A 716 17.45 5.93 10.49
C ALA A 716 17.76 4.93 9.37
N ARG A 717 19.05 4.67 9.07
CA ARG A 717 19.47 3.65 8.10
C ARG A 717 18.96 2.26 8.50
N ARG A 718 19.03 1.90 9.78
CA ARG A 718 18.52 0.64 10.34
C ARG A 718 17.01 0.50 10.15
N LEU A 719 16.23 1.55 10.42
CA LEU A 719 14.78 1.60 10.22
C LEU A 719 14.42 1.44 8.74
N VAL A 720 15.01 2.26 7.86
CA VAL A 720 14.79 2.26 6.41
C VAL A 720 15.04 0.88 5.82
N LYS A 721 16.22 0.31 6.10
CA LYS A 721 16.60 -1.01 5.62
C LYS A 721 15.63 -2.10 6.09
N THR A 722 15.32 -2.11 7.39
CA THR A 722 14.40 -3.08 8.01
C THR A 722 13.02 -3.11 7.34
N ILE A 723 12.53 -1.98 6.82
CA ILE A 723 11.21 -1.90 6.18
C ILE A 723 11.26 -2.30 4.71
N LEU A 724 12.28 -1.81 3.97
CA LEU A 724 12.39 -2.05 2.53
C LEU A 724 12.85 -3.49 2.22
N ASP A 725 13.76 -4.06 3.00
CA ASP A 725 14.13 -5.48 2.89
C ASP A 725 12.94 -6.39 3.22
N GLN A 726 12.13 -6.09 4.25
CA GLN A 726 10.87 -6.83 4.49
C GLN A 726 9.82 -6.65 3.39
N GLY A 727 9.86 -5.57 2.61
CA GLY A 727 8.89 -5.30 1.53
C GLY A 727 7.44 -5.16 2.00
N TYR A 728 7.21 -4.86 3.27
CA TYR A 728 5.88 -4.88 3.90
C TYR A 728 5.83 -3.93 5.11
N LEU A 729 4.86 -3.02 5.13
CA LEU A 729 4.77 -1.93 6.13
C LEU A 729 4.49 -2.38 7.56
N CYS A 730 4.03 -3.61 7.79
CA CYS A 730 3.68 -4.12 9.12
C CYS A 730 4.34 -5.47 9.42
N PRO A 731 5.68 -5.55 9.54
CA PRO A 731 6.42 -6.81 9.63
C PRO A 731 6.35 -7.49 11.02
N PHE A 732 5.25 -7.33 11.74
CA PHE A 732 5.04 -7.77 13.12
C PHE A 732 4.06 -8.94 13.22
N ARG A 733 3.97 -9.58 14.41
CA ARG A 733 2.84 -10.47 14.74
C ARG A 733 1.53 -9.67 14.80
N GLN A 734 0.43 -10.29 14.40
CA GLN A 734 -0.93 -9.70 14.40
C GLN A 734 -1.42 -9.24 15.79
N ALA A 735 -0.85 -9.78 16.88
CA ALA A 735 -1.11 -9.33 18.25
C ALA A 735 -0.39 -8.02 18.64
N ILE A 736 0.57 -7.56 17.82
CA ILE A 736 1.34 -6.31 18.03
C ILE A 736 0.81 -5.20 17.11
N ARG A 737 0.53 -5.53 15.84
CA ARG A 737 -0.16 -4.64 14.89
C ARG A 737 -1.18 -5.49 14.10
N PRO A 738 -2.48 -5.41 14.42
CA PRO A 738 -3.51 -6.16 13.69
C PRO A 738 -3.70 -5.61 12.27
N VAL A 739 -4.08 -6.49 11.34
CA VAL A 739 -4.29 -6.15 9.91
C VAL A 739 -5.59 -6.81 9.41
N HIS A 740 -6.38 -6.07 8.64
CA HIS A 740 -7.53 -6.62 7.92
C HIS A 740 -7.06 -7.49 6.75
N TRP A 741 -7.36 -8.80 6.79
CA TRP A 741 -6.67 -9.79 5.95
C TRP A 741 -6.86 -9.55 4.44
N ASP A 742 -8.05 -9.11 4.02
CA ASP A 742 -8.38 -8.82 2.62
C ASP A 742 -7.73 -7.55 2.07
N TYR A 743 -7.48 -6.56 2.94
CA TYR A 743 -6.89 -5.25 2.59
C TYR A 743 -5.38 -5.19 2.86
N ALA A 744 -4.79 -6.25 3.42
CA ALA A 744 -3.36 -6.38 3.68
C ALA A 744 -2.50 -6.23 2.40
N GLY A 745 -3.08 -6.46 1.21
CA GLY A 745 -2.44 -6.19 -0.08
C GLY A 745 -1.86 -4.76 -0.18
N ALA A 746 -2.58 -3.77 0.34
CA ALA A 746 -2.15 -2.37 0.32
C ALA A 746 -0.88 -2.08 1.15
N LEU A 747 -0.55 -2.97 2.11
CA LEU A 747 0.64 -2.84 2.98
C LEU A 747 1.92 -3.38 2.34
N HIS A 748 1.86 -4.00 1.15
CA HIS A 748 3.04 -4.49 0.43
C HIS A 748 3.79 -3.38 -0.31
N LEU A 749 5.09 -3.26 -0.05
CA LEU A 749 6.03 -2.41 -0.79
C LEU A 749 6.61 -3.20 -1.98
N TYR A 750 5.72 -3.75 -2.80
CA TYR A 750 6.07 -4.50 -4.00
C TYR A 750 5.14 -4.12 -5.17
N PRO A 751 5.64 -3.51 -6.26
CA PRO A 751 7.03 -3.06 -6.47
C PRO A 751 7.49 -2.04 -5.42
N LEU A 752 8.81 -1.87 -5.28
CA LEU A 752 9.40 -0.85 -4.41
C LEU A 752 8.94 0.55 -4.89
N PRO A 753 8.40 1.44 -4.02
CA PRO A 753 7.93 2.77 -4.43
C PRO A 753 9.09 3.71 -4.77
N THR A 754 8.83 4.82 -5.47
CA THR A 754 9.87 5.85 -5.69
C THR A 754 10.13 6.65 -4.42
N VAL A 755 9.07 6.87 -3.62
CA VAL A 755 9.15 7.56 -2.32
C VAL A 755 8.36 6.80 -1.26
N LEU A 756 8.91 6.69 -0.05
CA LEU A 756 8.21 6.25 1.16
C LEU A 756 8.24 7.37 2.20
N VAL A 757 7.09 7.97 2.46
CA VAL A 757 6.90 8.92 3.56
C VAL A 757 6.49 8.12 4.78
N LEU A 758 7.45 7.88 5.67
CA LEU A 758 7.26 7.18 6.94
C LEU A 758 7.25 8.20 8.06
N VAL A 759 6.06 8.55 8.56
CA VAL A 759 5.92 9.44 9.71
C VAL A 759 5.98 8.61 11.00
N ASP A 760 7.10 8.71 11.70
CA ASP A 760 7.33 8.10 13.01
C ASP A 760 7.88 9.18 13.97
N PRO A 761 7.09 9.66 14.95
CA PRO A 761 7.55 10.67 15.90
C PRO A 761 8.55 10.11 16.92
N THR A 762 8.71 8.77 16.99
CA THR A 762 9.64 8.10 17.90
C THR A 762 11.01 7.87 17.28
N ALA A 763 11.17 8.12 15.98
CA ALA A 763 12.45 8.16 15.27
C ALA A 763 12.91 9.61 15.05
N PRO A 764 14.23 9.87 14.93
CA PRO A 764 14.73 11.17 14.50
C PRO A 764 14.23 11.51 13.08
N PRO A 765 14.21 12.81 12.69
CA PRO A 765 13.89 13.19 11.32
C PRO A 765 15.02 12.77 10.37
N PHE A 766 14.68 12.32 9.16
CA PHE A 766 15.67 11.97 8.15
C PHE A 766 15.10 12.04 6.74
N ALA A 767 16.00 12.19 5.76
CA ALA A 767 15.75 11.86 4.36
C ALA A 767 16.94 11.02 3.86
N LEU A 768 16.68 9.80 3.38
CA LEU A 768 17.67 8.81 2.99
C LEU A 768 17.25 8.10 1.71
N THR A 769 18.21 7.61 0.93
CA THR A 769 17.94 6.82 -0.28
C THR A 769 18.49 5.41 -0.10
N TYR A 770 17.67 4.38 -0.39
CA TYR A 770 18.06 2.97 -0.35
C TYR A 770 17.50 2.25 -1.56
N GLU A 771 18.36 1.60 -2.35
CA GLU A 771 18.01 0.81 -3.54
C GLU A 771 17.07 1.50 -4.57
N GLY A 772 17.18 2.83 -4.66
CA GLY A 772 16.39 3.67 -5.57
C GLY A 772 15.03 4.14 -5.01
N CYS A 773 14.73 3.85 -3.74
CA CYS A 773 13.61 4.43 -3.00
C CYS A 773 14.11 5.55 -2.08
N HIS A 774 13.44 6.71 -2.11
CA HIS A 774 13.69 7.80 -1.17
C HIS A 774 12.76 7.67 0.04
N VAL A 775 13.33 7.41 1.22
CA VAL A 775 12.57 7.29 2.47
C VAL A 775 12.78 8.52 3.33
N MET A 776 11.69 9.09 3.83
CA MET A 776 11.71 10.33 4.60
C MET A 776 10.79 10.27 5.82
N ASN A 777 11.29 10.75 6.95
CA ASN A 777 10.56 10.98 8.18
C ASN A 777 10.68 12.47 8.58
N PRO A 778 9.59 13.24 8.60
CA PRO A 778 9.62 14.62 9.12
C PRO A 778 9.83 14.69 10.64
N GLY A 779 9.53 13.61 11.39
CA GLY A 779 9.31 13.68 12.84
C GLY A 779 8.04 14.48 13.17
N PRO A 780 7.83 14.89 14.44
CA PRO A 780 6.72 15.77 14.82
C PRO A 780 6.97 17.22 14.40
N VAL A 781 5.91 17.98 14.09
CA VAL A 781 5.99 19.40 13.71
C VAL A 781 6.69 20.21 14.81
N LEU A 782 6.33 19.96 16.07
CA LEU A 782 6.90 20.65 17.22
C LEU A 782 8.17 19.94 17.67
N VAL A 783 9.32 20.61 17.57
CA VAL A 783 10.62 20.01 17.91
C VAL A 783 10.76 19.87 19.44
N ALA A 784 10.77 18.63 19.92
CA ALA A 784 10.99 18.32 21.34
C ALA A 784 12.26 19.02 21.87
N GLY A 785 12.14 19.69 23.01
CA GLY A 785 13.22 20.47 23.63
C GLY A 785 13.44 21.89 23.09
N ARG A 786 12.98 22.22 21.86
CA ARG A 786 13.10 23.58 21.28
C ARG A 786 11.75 24.30 21.29
N ARG A 787 11.61 25.34 22.12
CA ARG A 787 10.41 26.20 22.13
C ARG A 787 10.37 27.07 20.87
N GLY A 788 9.21 27.14 20.21
CA GLY A 788 9.00 28.01 19.04
C GLY A 788 9.64 27.53 17.73
N VAL A 789 10.06 26.26 17.61
CA VAL A 789 10.61 25.71 16.36
C VAL A 789 9.66 24.70 15.74
N GLY A 790 9.22 24.99 14.51
CA GLY A 790 8.40 24.12 13.66
C GLY A 790 9.27 23.41 12.61
N ARG A 791 9.08 22.10 12.39
CA ARG A 791 9.82 21.28 11.42
C ARG A 791 8.89 20.64 10.39
N TRP A 792 9.34 20.55 9.14
CA TRP A 792 8.69 19.81 8.06
C TRP A 792 9.71 19.29 7.04
N ILE A 793 9.25 18.53 6.05
CA ILE A 793 10.05 18.13 4.88
C ILE A 793 9.48 18.77 3.61
N GLU A 794 10.39 19.28 2.78
CA GLU A 794 10.14 19.74 1.41
C GLU A 794 10.72 18.70 0.45
N TYR A 795 9.87 18.05 -0.35
CA TYR A 795 10.26 17.06 -1.36
C TYR A 795 10.00 17.60 -2.76
N GLU A 796 11.01 17.54 -3.63
CA GLU A 796 10.90 17.88 -5.04
C GLU A 796 10.68 16.61 -5.88
N LEU A 797 9.69 16.60 -6.78
CA LEU A 797 9.36 15.45 -7.64
C LEU A 797 10.58 14.99 -8.46
N GLY A 798 11.06 13.78 -8.19
CA GLY A 798 12.27 13.20 -8.81
C GLY A 798 13.60 13.69 -8.21
N GLY A 799 13.55 14.63 -7.27
CA GLY A 799 14.69 15.13 -6.49
C GLY A 799 14.86 14.42 -5.15
N THR A 800 15.35 15.15 -4.15
CA THR A 800 15.58 14.63 -2.78
C THR A 800 14.79 15.44 -1.75
N GLY A 801 14.38 14.79 -0.66
CA GLY A 801 13.69 15.46 0.46
C GLY A 801 14.68 16.28 1.29
N ARG A 802 14.35 17.54 1.57
CA ARG A 802 15.10 18.45 2.44
C ARG A 802 14.30 18.72 3.72
N ILE A 803 14.94 18.59 4.88
CA ILE A 803 14.34 18.98 6.15
C ILE A 803 14.41 20.51 6.26
N ARG A 804 13.31 21.14 6.69
CA ARG A 804 13.20 22.57 6.95
C ARG A 804 12.77 22.81 8.40
N GLU A 805 13.28 23.88 8.99
CA GLU A 805 12.86 24.38 10.31
C GLU A 805 12.52 25.88 10.20
N CYS A 806 11.48 26.33 10.91
CA CYS A 806 11.13 27.75 11.06
C CYS A 806 10.99 28.09 12.54
N MET A 807 11.25 29.35 12.90
CA MET A 807 10.86 29.89 14.21
C MET A 807 9.54 30.65 14.08
N PHE A 808 8.66 30.47 15.08
CA PHE A 808 7.28 30.98 15.10
C PHE A 808 6.90 31.59 16.46
#